data_AF-A0A2H9THY6-F1
#
_entry.id   AF-A0A2H9THY6-F1
#
_cell.length_a   1.000
_cell.length_b   1.000
_cell.length_c   1.000
_cell.angle_alpha   90.00
_cell.angle_beta   90.00
_cell.angle_gamma   90.00
#
_symmetry.space_group_name_H-M   'P 1'
#
loop_
_entity.id
_entity.type
_entity.pdbx_description
1 polymer ?
#
loop_
_entity_poly.entity_id
_entity_poly.type
_entity_poly.pdbx_seq_one_letter_code
_entity_poly.pdbx_strand_id
1 'polypeptide(L)'
;MTMDPLGKEETPAVRGEEEVTVGNAEVPVESNQPSTDELEDEDLELLNENLKRSGFRRLQQRIYEDDSKETFAKSEDSEDDAPIVRKRVAKEDLEKLFDEDEPTYDQQRERELLEESEDEMADFIEEMDEDRPKPKEKTKTKAFLAEAFGGRLPARVIQDILDIFGDGTDYLGLVDDGDEDNQDNQNDEDNENNEDGEERHIRGETGPAMDDIPERLKKREGPEPEELEAEATWIALKWSQDVAFAEKFVNVDHPTLVATIAAVLSLFREHLLEVPTVATHRKEYFQHLMGLNDLWSIWDLDEQWALLRRQQKLMLQQVEDELLVKVVQSADSMEILAVVSDYLRWDKKRGTRQELEQQRIASTLAMEQFVENLQKQQCIHHPNSSEGNPLDSTALIAHVSAYIGHHPYGHLSIRSSLERMAAITVTPTERGLQEVDNQHEMASILYVTNKPTGAFQEDQFLLLVKGEAVGLLTFQVVFPGLEESREHFSRLYGAGGEDEWSQVRRQALSKAIDDFILPPLRRHVTAKLRHNAERWVATAGQYLLQDKMMSLPYTGTKAMAVSWGTGGPDAVLMAVIVDNRGRVLEQTRIARLHPKHRANNRDEWDRLVQFAVDNEPGCILVAGRTLETRDLYEELRGQKISYGEGRTKRPTTSPTVMYAEDDTARIYCISARGQREWPDMPPLVRYCIAVARRWMNPLFELTALSDVELLALDPSPLASLVRTDTRLKHLHRAFVNVVNLVGVDLHQTLSGAWMRSPLQYVCGLGPRKAEMLVKSLAHTTIANRTELSRWLGPVVCFNCASFLRISGDEPLDRTRVHPENYPLARKMAADAMELALEDDERAVHAVMQHPTRLDDLLLDEYAKELIKRGQPAKHLTLLDIKAELQQPYTDLRTLSTGPSEEALFEMLTGENERTLWIGAPVRVQIVRVGDRIIARLASGVEGTLHTGERLRPGQSVDAKVVSIDLVSFSVDCKLQRPDESCSPRFGRDPYYDSSRIASVPVRTPSVRSAPRVVHPAFRNVSRSQAETLLKDAVLGEAIFRPSSRDGAHVTCTWKLDDGPTALFQHIDLQLRDNEVRVGSLHYEDLDEVVARHIEPIASYLRDVKATPKYHIGDTASHLLEMRRQNPDRIAYCLVLDHRRPGHVILSFQPGGREYREPVDVTPSGFILRGKRFDTIEALIVWFKQNYRSQ
;
A
#
# COMPACT_ATOMS: atom_id res chain seq x y z
N MET A 1 -58.29 -17.31 33.99
CA MET A 1 -59.51 -17.64 34.76
C MET A 1 -59.55 -19.15 34.91
N THR A 2 -59.96 -19.69 36.06
CA THR A 2 -60.37 -21.11 36.30
C THR A 2 -59.40 -22.21 35.78
N MET A 3 -58.65 -22.87 36.69
CA MET A 3 -59.04 -24.14 37.36
C MET A 3 -58.90 -25.35 36.41
N ASP A 4 -58.39 -26.54 36.72
CA ASP A 4 -57.94 -27.29 37.92
C ASP A 4 -57.92 -28.79 37.46
N PRO A 5 -57.62 -29.84 38.27
CA PRO A 5 -56.64 -29.99 39.37
C PRO A 5 -56.00 -31.41 39.48
N LEU A 6 -55.32 -31.65 40.62
CA LEU A 6 -55.25 -32.88 41.45
C LEU A 6 -54.11 -33.93 41.30
N GLY A 7 -53.49 -34.27 42.45
CA GLY A 7 -52.62 -35.44 42.68
C GLY A 7 -51.33 -35.14 43.48
N LYS A 8 -51.39 -34.72 44.77
CA LYS A 8 -51.33 -35.55 46.01
C LYS A 8 -50.05 -36.42 46.17
N GLU A 9 -49.11 -36.06 47.07
CA GLU A 9 -48.91 -36.57 48.46
C GLU A 9 -47.99 -37.83 48.52
N GLU A 10 -47.09 -38.10 49.50
CA GLU A 10 -46.75 -37.45 50.78
C GLU A 10 -45.33 -37.89 51.31
N THR A 11 -44.47 -36.93 51.72
CA THR A 11 -43.51 -36.81 52.89
C THR A 11 -42.79 -38.05 53.55
N PRO A 12 -41.96 -37.94 54.65
CA PRO A 12 -41.28 -36.80 55.33
C PRO A 12 -39.78 -36.99 55.78
N ALA A 13 -39.04 -35.86 55.86
CA ALA A 13 -37.96 -35.49 56.85
C ALA A 13 -36.71 -36.41 57.03
N VAL A 14 -35.61 -36.08 57.74
CA VAL A 14 -35.12 -34.98 58.64
C VAL A 14 -33.62 -34.76 58.27
N ARG A 15 -32.94 -33.60 58.15
CA ARG A 15 -32.81 -32.26 58.81
C ARG A 15 -31.80 -32.18 59.98
N GLY A 16 -31.05 -31.06 60.03
CA GLY A 16 -30.03 -30.65 61.03
C GLY A 16 -29.12 -29.60 60.36
N GLU A 17 -29.37 -28.28 60.51
CA GLU A 17 -28.96 -27.39 61.63
C GLU A 17 -27.50 -26.93 61.53
N GLU A 18 -27.09 -25.69 61.79
CA GLU A 18 -27.72 -24.33 61.74
C GLU A 18 -26.52 -23.32 61.69
N GLU A 19 -26.58 -22.00 61.45
CA GLU A 19 -27.42 -20.91 62.01
C GLU A 19 -27.63 -19.77 60.98
N VAL A 20 -28.38 -18.72 61.37
CA VAL A 20 -28.78 -17.57 60.55
C VAL A 20 -28.58 -16.24 61.30
N THR A 21 -28.19 -15.18 60.59
CA THR A 21 -28.44 -13.78 61.01
C THR A 21 -29.08 -12.96 59.88
N VAL A 22 -29.82 -11.90 60.22
CA VAL A 22 -30.80 -11.23 59.35
C VAL A 22 -30.62 -9.71 59.41
N GLY A 23 -30.79 -8.98 58.28
CA GLY A 23 -30.84 -7.51 58.32
C GLY A 23 -30.94 -6.76 56.97
N ASN A 24 -32.18 -6.60 56.47
CA ASN A 24 -32.69 -5.46 55.66
C ASN A 24 -32.01 -5.05 54.33
N ALA A 25 -32.66 -5.45 53.23
CA ALA A 25 -33.21 -4.62 52.13
C ALA A 25 -32.42 -3.43 51.53
N GLU A 26 -32.16 -3.49 50.22
CA GLU A 26 -32.77 -2.63 49.17
C GLU A 26 -32.65 -3.30 47.77
N VAL A 27 -33.17 -2.67 46.70
CA VAL A 27 -33.70 -3.30 45.45
C VAL A 27 -33.41 -2.36 44.25
N PRO A 28 -33.07 -2.78 42.99
CA PRO A 28 -33.59 -3.95 42.22
C PRO A 28 -32.57 -4.75 41.34
N VAL A 29 -33.06 -5.75 40.57
CA VAL A 29 -32.88 -5.99 39.10
C VAL A 29 -33.41 -7.39 38.71
N GLU A 30 -34.23 -7.50 37.66
CA GLU A 30 -34.65 -8.78 37.05
C GLU A 30 -34.13 -8.91 35.61
N SER A 31 -33.76 -10.15 35.24
CA SER A 31 -33.41 -10.57 33.88
C SER A 31 -34.41 -11.61 33.38
N ASN A 32 -34.81 -11.58 32.11
CA ASN A 32 -35.69 -12.59 31.53
C ASN A 32 -35.19 -13.04 30.15
N GLN A 33 -35.03 -14.35 29.98
CA GLN A 33 -34.74 -15.01 28.71
C GLN A 33 -36.07 -15.52 28.09
N PRO A 34 -36.23 -15.50 26.76
CA PRO A 34 -37.18 -16.38 26.09
C PRO A 34 -36.55 -17.78 25.88
N SER A 35 -37.36 -18.83 25.96
CA SER A 35 -36.97 -20.22 25.73
C SER A 35 -36.86 -20.56 24.23
N THR A 36 -36.13 -21.65 23.93
CA THR A 36 -36.12 -22.29 22.62
C THR A 36 -37.33 -23.21 22.46
N ASP A 37 -38.09 -23.05 21.38
CA ASP A 37 -39.00 -24.08 20.88
C ASP A 37 -38.19 -25.11 20.07
N GLU A 38 -38.53 -26.40 20.21
CA GLU A 38 -37.89 -27.51 19.48
C GLU A 38 -38.62 -27.73 18.14
N LEU A 39 -37.87 -27.91 17.04
CA LEU A 39 -38.42 -28.23 15.72
C LEU A 39 -38.49 -29.75 15.53
N GLU A 40 -39.57 -30.24 14.92
CA GLU A 40 -39.79 -31.67 14.68
C GLU A 40 -38.94 -32.19 13.50
N ASP A 41 -38.57 -33.48 13.52
CA ASP A 41 -37.55 -34.06 12.62
C ASP A 41 -37.86 -33.92 11.12
N GLU A 42 -39.14 -33.81 10.72
CA GLU A 42 -39.53 -33.64 9.31
C GLU A 42 -39.10 -32.26 8.74
N ASP A 43 -39.03 -31.21 9.57
CA ASP A 43 -38.50 -29.90 9.15
C ASP A 43 -36.96 -29.94 9.00
N LEU A 44 -36.26 -30.79 9.77
CA LEU A 44 -34.81 -30.99 9.65
C LEU A 44 -34.43 -31.76 8.37
N GLU A 45 -35.28 -32.66 7.87
CA GLU A 45 -35.10 -33.26 6.54
C GLU A 45 -35.32 -32.25 5.41
N LEU A 46 -36.34 -31.39 5.51
CA LEU A 46 -36.59 -30.31 4.54
C LEU A 46 -35.47 -29.26 4.51
N LEU A 47 -34.90 -28.91 5.66
CA LEU A 47 -33.70 -28.07 5.72
C LEU A 47 -32.49 -28.76 5.07
N ASN A 48 -32.30 -30.07 5.31
CA ASN A 48 -31.24 -30.85 4.68
C ASN A 48 -31.37 -30.99 3.16
N GLU A 49 -32.58 -31.16 2.61
CA GLU A 49 -32.78 -31.20 1.15
C GLU A 49 -32.44 -29.85 0.49
N ASN A 50 -32.79 -28.73 1.13
CA ASN A 50 -32.46 -27.40 0.61
C ASN A 50 -30.96 -27.09 0.72
N LEU A 51 -30.32 -27.43 1.84
CA LEU A 51 -28.86 -27.32 2.01
C LEU A 51 -28.09 -28.16 0.97
N LYS A 52 -28.58 -29.36 0.63
CA LYS A 52 -27.99 -30.22 -0.41
C LYS A 52 -28.14 -29.68 -1.85
N ARG A 53 -28.94 -28.63 -2.07
CA ARG A 53 -29.06 -27.94 -3.37
C ARG A 53 -28.27 -26.63 -3.45
N SER A 54 -27.73 -26.14 -2.33
CA SER A 54 -26.87 -24.95 -2.27
C SER A 54 -25.43 -25.26 -2.74
N GLY A 55 -25.24 -25.44 -4.04
CA GLY A 55 -23.96 -25.77 -4.69
C GLY A 55 -22.92 -24.63 -4.74
N PHE A 56 -22.79 -23.82 -3.69
CA PHE A 56 -21.82 -22.73 -3.56
C PHE A 56 -21.10 -22.78 -2.19
N ARG A 57 -19.94 -22.13 -2.08
CA ARG A 57 -19.01 -22.16 -0.91
C ARG A 57 -18.34 -23.52 -0.58
N ARG A 58 -18.01 -24.35 -1.58
CA ARG A 58 -17.28 -25.62 -1.35
C ARG A 58 -16.11 -25.93 -2.29
N LEU A 59 -15.50 -24.91 -2.90
CA LEU A 59 -14.31 -25.08 -3.76
C LEU A 59 -13.11 -24.17 -3.44
N GLN A 60 -13.29 -22.98 -2.84
CA GLN A 60 -12.15 -22.13 -2.41
C GLN A 60 -11.33 -22.76 -1.28
N GLN A 61 -11.95 -23.59 -0.43
CA GLN A 61 -11.31 -24.18 0.77
C GLN A 61 -10.70 -25.57 0.50
N ARG A 62 -10.05 -25.75 -0.66
CA ARG A 62 -9.26 -26.95 -1.03
C ARG A 62 -7.86 -26.62 -1.55
N ILE A 63 -7.46 -25.35 -1.51
CA ILE A 63 -6.16 -24.88 -1.97
C ILE A 63 -5.56 -24.06 -0.82
N TYR A 64 -4.76 -24.74 0.03
CA TYR A 64 -4.14 -24.25 1.27
C TYR A 64 -5.05 -24.05 2.50
N GLU A 65 -5.74 -25.10 2.96
CA GLU A 65 -6.12 -25.24 4.39
C GLU A 65 -6.53 -26.69 4.72
N ASP A 66 -5.57 -27.56 5.05
CA ASP A 66 -5.87 -28.91 5.58
C ASP A 66 -4.72 -29.48 6.43
N ASP A 67 -4.27 -28.72 7.44
CA ASP A 67 -3.34 -29.22 8.46
C ASP A 67 -3.43 -28.44 9.79
N SER A 68 -4.63 -28.45 10.42
CA SER A 68 -4.82 -28.32 11.89
C SER A 68 -6.29 -28.17 12.32
N LYS A 69 -7.01 -29.29 12.54
CA LYS A 69 -7.99 -29.55 13.62
C LYS A 69 -8.85 -30.79 13.35
N GLU A 70 -8.31 -31.98 13.64
CA GLU A 70 -9.15 -33.09 14.10
C GLU A 70 -8.63 -33.59 15.45
N THR A 71 -9.44 -33.43 16.50
CA THR A 71 -9.19 -34.00 17.82
C THR A 71 -10.51 -34.41 18.49
N PHE A 72 -10.61 -35.71 18.81
CA PHE A 72 -11.58 -36.30 19.75
C PHE A 72 -13.09 -36.05 19.49
N ALA A 73 -13.66 -36.86 18.58
CA ALA A 73 -14.96 -37.48 18.84
C ALA A 73 -14.74 -38.88 19.45
N LYS A 74 -15.55 -39.30 20.43
CA LYS A 74 -15.45 -40.62 21.06
C LYS A 74 -16.42 -41.62 20.44
N SER A 75 -15.94 -42.83 20.19
CA SER A 75 -16.76 -44.05 20.10
C SER A 75 -15.97 -45.20 20.72
N GLU A 76 -16.60 -45.97 21.60
CA GLU A 76 -15.99 -47.07 22.34
C GLU A 76 -16.21 -48.39 21.59
N ASP A 77 -15.15 -49.16 21.32
CA ASP A 77 -15.04 -50.61 21.60
C ASP A 77 -13.88 -51.31 20.87
N SER A 78 -13.50 -52.49 21.40
CA SER A 78 -12.47 -53.44 20.96
C SER A 78 -10.99 -53.07 21.19
N GLU A 79 -10.28 -53.98 21.85
CA GLU A 79 -8.85 -53.95 22.17
C GLU A 79 -8.08 -54.83 21.18
N ASP A 80 -6.91 -54.38 20.69
CA ASP A 80 -5.78 -55.26 20.35
C ASP A 80 -4.48 -54.42 20.19
N ASP A 81 -3.35 -54.91 20.70
CA ASP A 81 -2.12 -54.13 20.93
C ASP A 81 -1.18 -54.03 19.69
N ALA A 82 -0.86 -52.81 19.24
CA ALA A 82 0.36 -52.52 18.48
C ALA A 82 0.78 -51.03 18.57
N PRO A 83 2.03 -50.71 19.01
CA PRO A 83 2.47 -49.32 19.12
C PRO A 83 2.87 -48.72 17.75
N ILE A 84 2.20 -47.65 17.33
CA ILE A 84 2.59 -46.88 16.15
C ILE A 84 3.89 -46.12 16.44
N VAL A 85 5.00 -46.66 15.98
CA VAL A 85 6.32 -46.02 16.09
C VAL A 85 6.38 -44.83 15.13
N ARG A 86 6.18 -43.61 15.65
CA ARG A 86 6.61 -42.38 14.99
C ARG A 86 8.14 -42.41 14.82
N LYS A 87 8.61 -42.88 13.66
CA LYS A 87 10.03 -42.78 13.30
C LYS A 87 10.40 -41.30 13.17
N ARG A 88 11.27 -40.83 14.05
CA ARG A 88 12.16 -39.71 13.71
C ARG A 88 13.00 -40.14 12.52
N VAL A 89 12.99 -39.35 11.44
CA VAL A 89 14.06 -39.38 10.44
C VAL A 89 15.32 -38.89 11.15
N ALA A 90 16.44 -39.61 11.02
CA ALA A 90 17.68 -39.18 11.65
C ALA A 90 18.33 -38.04 10.83
N LYS A 91 19.15 -37.19 11.47
CA LYS A 91 19.93 -36.16 10.73
C LYS A 91 20.76 -36.80 9.59
N GLU A 92 21.31 -37.98 9.89
CA GLU A 92 22.07 -38.82 8.97
C GLU A 92 21.29 -39.24 7.71
N ASP A 93 19.96 -39.22 7.70
CA ASP A 93 19.15 -39.58 6.51
C ASP A 93 18.84 -38.36 5.62
N LEU A 94 18.99 -37.14 6.15
CA LEU A 94 18.88 -35.89 5.38
C LEU A 94 20.19 -35.54 4.68
N GLU A 95 21.33 -35.75 5.33
CA GLU A 95 22.66 -35.49 4.74
C GLU A 95 22.89 -36.33 3.47
N LYS A 96 22.42 -37.59 3.44
CA LYS A 96 22.46 -38.47 2.27
C LYS A 96 21.52 -38.09 1.11
N LEU A 97 20.75 -37.01 1.22
CA LEU A 97 19.93 -36.46 0.12
C LEU A 97 20.62 -35.32 -0.64
N PHE A 98 21.85 -34.95 -0.24
CA PHE A 98 22.68 -33.93 -0.88
C PHE A 98 24.03 -34.47 -1.39
N ASP A 99 24.58 -35.53 -0.78
CA ASP A 99 25.90 -36.10 -1.11
C ASP A 99 25.88 -37.25 -2.16
N GLU A 100 25.33 -37.05 -3.37
CA GLU A 100 25.60 -37.94 -4.53
C GLU A 100 25.80 -37.11 -5.83
N ASP A 101 27.04 -37.11 -6.37
CA ASP A 101 27.42 -36.38 -7.60
C ASP A 101 26.68 -36.89 -8.86
N GLU A 102 26.10 -35.99 -9.66
CA GLU A 102 25.65 -36.34 -11.02
C GLU A 102 26.85 -36.50 -11.98
N PRO A 103 27.03 -37.67 -12.64
CA PRO A 103 28.13 -37.88 -13.57
C PRO A 103 27.82 -37.27 -14.96
N THR A 104 28.12 -35.98 -15.14
CA THR A 104 27.98 -35.28 -16.43
C THR A 104 28.90 -35.84 -17.51
N TYR A 105 28.38 -35.96 -18.73
CA TYR A 105 29.02 -36.64 -19.87
C TYR A 105 30.12 -35.81 -20.58
N ASP A 106 30.59 -34.70 -19.99
CA ASP A 106 31.49 -33.73 -20.64
C ASP A 106 32.99 -33.89 -20.30
N GLN A 107 33.36 -34.71 -19.30
CA GLN A 107 34.75 -34.82 -18.81
C GLN A 107 35.78 -35.39 -19.83
N GLN A 108 35.34 -35.84 -21.01
CA GLN A 108 36.22 -36.17 -22.13
C GLN A 108 36.39 -35.05 -23.16
N ARG A 109 35.53 -34.02 -23.15
CA ARG A 109 35.50 -32.96 -24.16
C ARG A 109 36.20 -31.68 -23.70
N GLU A 110 36.12 -31.33 -22.42
CA GLU A 110 36.92 -30.23 -21.85
C GLU A 110 38.43 -30.53 -21.93
N ARG A 111 38.80 -31.82 -21.82
CA ARG A 111 40.19 -32.27 -21.90
C ARG A 111 40.86 -32.06 -23.27
N GLU A 112 40.09 -32.03 -24.36
CA GLU A 112 40.61 -31.74 -25.70
C GLU A 112 40.58 -30.23 -26.02
N LEU A 113 39.93 -29.40 -25.20
CA LEU A 113 39.89 -27.93 -25.35
C LEU A 113 40.91 -27.21 -24.45
N LEU A 114 41.29 -27.79 -23.31
CA LEU A 114 42.28 -27.20 -22.41
C LEU A 114 43.70 -27.24 -22.99
N GLU A 115 44.05 -28.23 -23.83
CA GLU A 115 45.39 -28.34 -24.45
C GLU A 115 45.66 -27.35 -25.60
N GLU A 116 44.67 -26.55 -26.05
CA GLU A 116 44.88 -25.47 -27.05
C GLU A 116 44.83 -24.06 -26.45
N SER A 117 44.65 -23.91 -25.12
CA SER A 117 44.43 -22.59 -24.48
C SER A 117 45.56 -22.08 -23.56
N GLU A 118 46.57 -22.91 -23.24
CA GLU A 118 47.65 -22.51 -22.32
C GLU A 118 48.72 -21.61 -22.97
N ASP A 119 48.85 -21.58 -24.31
CA ASP A 119 49.86 -20.77 -25.02
C ASP A 119 49.45 -19.30 -25.25
N GLU A 120 48.15 -18.93 -25.22
CA GLU A 120 47.72 -17.53 -25.46
C GLU A 120 47.66 -16.65 -24.20
N MET A 121 47.67 -17.22 -22.99
CA MET A 121 47.70 -16.42 -21.74
C MET A 121 49.10 -15.94 -21.32
N ALA A 122 50.17 -16.43 -21.94
CA ALA A 122 51.54 -16.05 -21.59
C ALA A 122 51.90 -14.61 -22.02
N ASP A 123 51.49 -14.19 -23.23
CA ASP A 123 51.84 -12.88 -23.80
C ASP A 123 50.98 -11.71 -23.28
N PHE A 124 49.84 -11.99 -22.62
CA PHE A 124 48.90 -10.93 -22.17
C PHE A 124 49.28 -10.29 -20.81
N ILE A 125 50.27 -10.84 -20.10
CA ILE A 125 50.56 -10.46 -18.70
C ILE A 125 51.69 -9.43 -18.57
N GLU A 126 52.50 -9.17 -19.60
CA GLU A 126 53.54 -8.11 -19.57
C GLU A 126 53.11 -6.73 -20.14
N GLU A 127 51.90 -6.56 -20.69
CA GLU A 127 51.42 -5.26 -21.25
C GLU A 127 50.37 -4.53 -20.37
N MET A 128 50.09 -5.00 -19.14
CA MET A 128 48.99 -4.51 -18.29
C MET A 128 49.35 -3.51 -17.16
N ASP A 129 50.56 -2.91 -17.14
CA ASP A 129 51.03 -2.07 -16.01
C ASP A 129 51.14 -0.54 -16.27
N GLU A 130 50.62 0.00 -17.40
CA GLU A 130 50.58 1.47 -17.64
C GLU A 130 49.19 2.13 -17.55
N ASP A 131 48.08 1.46 -17.90
CA ASP A 131 46.79 2.14 -18.10
C ASP A 131 45.88 2.23 -16.85
N ARG A 132 46.43 2.83 -15.78
CA ARG A 132 45.64 3.20 -14.60
C ARG A 132 44.67 4.36 -14.94
N PRO A 133 43.35 4.22 -14.75
CA PRO A 133 42.37 5.23 -15.16
C PRO A 133 42.58 6.57 -14.42
N LYS A 134 42.83 7.63 -15.19
CA LYS A 134 43.07 8.99 -14.69
C LYS A 134 41.74 9.68 -14.32
N PRO A 135 41.65 10.41 -13.19
CA PRO A 135 40.38 10.91 -12.66
C PRO A 135 39.76 11.99 -13.56
N LYS A 136 38.60 11.71 -14.16
CA LYS A 136 37.88 12.62 -15.07
C LYS A 136 36.59 13.22 -14.52
N GLU A 137 36.01 12.64 -13.46
CA GLU A 137 34.69 13.07 -12.95
C GLU A 137 34.75 14.30 -12.05
N LYS A 138 35.78 14.39 -11.18
CA LYS A 138 36.04 15.56 -10.32
C LYS A 138 36.24 16.88 -11.09
N THR A 139 36.44 16.80 -12.41
CA THR A 139 36.54 17.93 -13.33
C THR A 139 35.18 18.47 -13.76
N LYS A 140 34.14 17.61 -13.86
CA LYS A 140 32.80 18.00 -14.31
C LYS A 140 32.04 18.81 -13.26
N THR A 141 31.95 18.32 -12.02
CA THR A 141 31.33 19.06 -10.89
C THR A 141 32.02 20.38 -10.63
N LYS A 142 33.36 20.43 -10.75
CA LYS A 142 34.14 21.66 -10.59
C LYS A 142 33.96 22.67 -11.73
N ALA A 143 33.65 22.21 -12.95
CA ALA A 143 33.24 23.09 -14.05
C ALA A 143 31.82 23.64 -13.83
N PHE A 144 30.86 22.77 -13.49
CA PHE A 144 29.47 23.13 -13.19
C PHE A 144 29.37 24.20 -12.08
N LEU A 145 30.11 24.04 -10.97
CA LEU A 145 30.16 25.05 -9.90
C LEU A 145 30.81 26.38 -10.35
N ALA A 146 31.80 26.35 -11.24
CA ALA A 146 32.40 27.57 -11.77
C ALA A 146 31.43 28.33 -12.72
N GLU A 147 30.61 27.58 -13.47
CA GLU A 147 29.61 28.09 -14.39
C GLU A 147 28.36 28.64 -13.67
N ALA A 148 27.81 27.90 -12.72
CA ALA A 148 26.66 28.31 -11.90
C ALA A 148 26.90 29.60 -11.09
N PHE A 149 28.14 29.86 -10.66
CA PHE A 149 28.54 31.12 -10.01
C PHE A 149 29.21 32.14 -10.96
N GLY A 150 29.13 31.92 -12.28
CA GLY A 150 29.57 32.87 -13.31
C GLY A 150 31.04 33.30 -13.19
N GLY A 151 31.92 32.39 -12.77
CA GLY A 151 33.34 32.64 -12.58
C GLY A 151 33.72 33.60 -11.44
N ARG A 152 32.79 33.95 -10.53
CA ARG A 152 33.01 34.99 -9.50
C ARG A 152 33.72 34.52 -8.23
N LEU A 153 33.89 33.21 -8.04
CA LEU A 153 34.55 32.65 -6.85
C LEU A 153 35.99 32.20 -7.17
N PRO A 154 36.99 32.54 -6.34
CA PRO A 154 38.34 32.01 -6.48
C PRO A 154 38.34 30.48 -6.36
N ALA A 155 39.14 29.79 -7.18
CA ALA A 155 39.21 28.32 -7.22
C ALA A 155 39.55 27.65 -5.87
N ARG A 156 40.12 28.41 -4.93
CA ARG A 156 40.35 27.97 -3.54
C ARG A 156 39.05 27.89 -2.74
N VAL A 157 38.17 28.90 -2.84
CA VAL A 157 36.85 28.91 -2.19
C VAL A 157 35.94 27.81 -2.75
N ILE A 158 36.06 27.51 -4.05
CA ILE A 158 35.34 26.36 -4.65
C ILE A 158 35.85 25.03 -4.06
N GLN A 159 37.15 24.92 -3.75
CA GLN A 159 37.68 23.76 -3.03
C GLN A 159 37.21 23.73 -1.58
N ASP A 160 37.29 24.85 -0.86
CA ASP A 160 36.82 24.98 0.52
C ASP A 160 35.32 24.61 0.64
N ILE A 161 34.49 24.93 -0.36
CA ILE A 161 33.07 24.53 -0.43
C ILE A 161 32.92 23.01 -0.60
N LEU A 162 33.67 22.40 -1.53
CA LEU A 162 33.65 20.94 -1.75
C LEU A 162 34.15 20.18 -0.51
N ASP A 163 35.16 20.71 0.17
CA ASP A 163 35.74 20.11 1.38
C ASP A 163 34.85 20.29 2.64
N ILE A 164 33.91 21.25 2.62
CA ILE A 164 32.93 21.49 3.71
C ILE A 164 31.58 20.78 3.49
N PHE A 165 31.11 20.69 2.25
CA PHE A 165 29.77 20.18 1.91
C PHE A 165 29.77 18.83 1.15
N GLY A 166 30.94 18.33 0.73
CA GLY A 166 31.06 17.15 -0.12
C GLY A 166 30.92 17.48 -1.62
N ASP A 167 31.14 16.49 -2.48
CA ASP A 167 30.99 16.64 -3.95
C ASP A 167 29.59 16.28 -4.48
N GLY A 168 28.65 15.97 -3.57
CA GLY A 168 27.26 15.62 -3.86
C GLY A 168 26.99 14.12 -3.99
N THR A 169 28.02 13.28 -4.10
CA THR A 169 27.82 11.83 -4.26
C THR A 169 27.26 11.14 -3.01
N ASP A 170 27.64 11.60 -1.82
CA ASP A 170 27.19 11.06 -0.51
C ASP A 170 25.67 11.13 -0.24
N TYR A 171 24.90 11.85 -1.07
CA TYR A 171 23.46 12.04 -0.90
C TYR A 171 22.59 11.34 -1.97
N LEU A 172 23.20 10.76 -3.02
CA LEU A 172 22.48 10.12 -4.14
C LEU A 172 21.81 8.77 -3.79
N GLY A 173 21.91 8.31 -2.53
CA GLY A 173 21.26 7.08 -2.06
C GLY A 173 20.13 7.30 -1.03
N LEU A 174 19.79 8.53 -0.66
CA LEU A 174 18.87 8.83 0.45
C LEU A 174 17.96 10.07 0.27
N VAL A 175 17.43 10.30 -0.94
CA VAL A 175 16.06 10.81 -1.12
C VAL A 175 15.48 10.17 -2.38
N ASP A 176 14.40 9.41 -2.21
CA ASP A 176 13.36 9.23 -3.22
C ASP A 176 12.03 9.51 -2.52
N ASP A 177 11.17 10.32 -3.16
CA ASP A 177 9.79 10.71 -2.82
C ASP A 177 9.46 12.03 -3.55
N GLY A 178 8.30 12.09 -4.23
CA GLY A 178 7.66 13.34 -4.69
C GLY A 178 6.91 14.04 -3.54
N ASP A 179 6.25 15.20 -3.71
CA ASP A 179 6.03 16.09 -4.86
C ASP A 179 5.84 17.53 -4.32
N GLU A 180 5.97 18.57 -5.16
CA GLU A 180 5.11 19.79 -5.10
C GLU A 180 5.28 20.74 -6.32
N ASP A 181 4.40 20.54 -7.30
CA ASP A 181 3.80 21.48 -8.27
C ASP A 181 4.53 22.70 -8.92
N ASN A 182 4.64 22.63 -10.25
CA ASN A 182 4.00 23.53 -11.25
C ASN A 182 3.89 25.06 -11.00
N GLN A 183 4.60 25.89 -11.80
CA GLN A 183 3.98 26.64 -12.94
C GLN A 183 4.94 27.54 -13.76
N ASP A 184 4.68 27.56 -15.08
CA ASP A 184 4.83 28.62 -16.09
C ASP A 184 6.13 29.49 -16.21
N ASN A 185 6.84 29.35 -17.34
CA ASN A 185 6.51 30.16 -18.55
C ASN A 185 7.31 29.82 -19.83
N GLN A 186 6.55 29.55 -20.90
CA GLN A 186 6.63 30.10 -22.28
C GLN A 186 7.95 30.27 -23.06
N ASN A 187 7.82 29.99 -24.38
CA ASN A 187 8.74 30.18 -25.51
C ASN A 187 9.84 29.11 -25.71
N ASP A 188 10.07 28.58 -26.91
CA ASP A 188 9.21 28.41 -28.10
C ASP A 188 9.88 27.40 -29.06
N GLU A 189 9.06 26.58 -29.73
CA GLU A 189 9.40 25.69 -30.87
C GLU A 189 10.45 24.55 -30.62
N ASP A 190 10.46 23.54 -31.51
CA ASP A 190 11.36 22.37 -31.56
C ASP A 190 11.44 21.39 -30.36
N ASN A 191 10.34 20.65 -30.05
CA ASN A 191 10.48 19.33 -29.40
C ASN A 191 9.31 18.32 -29.62
N GLU A 192 8.91 18.09 -30.88
CA GLU A 192 8.14 16.89 -31.22
C GLU A 192 9.07 15.65 -31.21
N ASN A 193 9.12 14.91 -30.08
CA ASN A 193 9.39 13.45 -29.95
C ASN A 193 9.71 13.09 -28.47
N ASN A 194 8.69 12.75 -27.69
CA ASN A 194 8.84 12.35 -26.28
C ASN A 194 8.25 10.96 -25.96
N GLU A 195 8.09 10.09 -26.97
CA GLU A 195 7.73 8.66 -26.77
C GLU A 195 8.95 7.77 -26.47
N ASP A 196 10.16 8.27 -26.70
CA ASP A 196 11.45 7.58 -26.50
C ASP A 196 11.71 7.04 -25.08
N GLY A 197 10.98 7.50 -24.06
CA GLY A 197 11.24 7.16 -22.66
C GLY A 197 11.18 5.65 -22.37
N GLU A 198 10.13 4.98 -22.84
CA GLU A 198 9.96 3.53 -22.68
C GLU A 198 10.92 2.76 -23.61
N GLU A 199 11.15 3.23 -24.84
CA GLU A 199 12.06 2.58 -25.79
C GLU A 199 13.54 2.66 -25.39
N ARG A 200 13.97 3.71 -24.69
CA ARG A 200 15.38 3.85 -24.25
C ARG A 200 15.79 2.74 -23.27
N HIS A 201 14.86 2.17 -22.50
CA HIS A 201 15.13 1.02 -21.64
C HIS A 201 15.29 -0.32 -22.40
N ILE A 202 14.98 -0.34 -23.70
CA ILE A 202 15.11 -1.49 -24.62
C ILE A 202 16.35 -1.34 -25.52
N ARG A 203 16.68 -0.11 -25.95
CA ARG A 203 17.77 0.16 -26.90
C ARG A 203 19.19 0.25 -26.29
N GLY A 204 19.34 0.20 -24.96
CA GLY A 204 20.63 0.43 -24.30
C GLY A 204 21.67 -0.68 -24.40
N GLU A 205 21.26 -1.95 -24.52
CA GLU A 205 22.14 -3.12 -24.34
C GLU A 205 21.88 -4.25 -25.36
N THR A 206 21.78 -3.92 -26.66
CA THR A 206 21.58 -4.94 -27.71
C THR A 206 22.89 -5.63 -28.10
N GLY A 207 23.46 -6.42 -27.18
CA GLY A 207 24.57 -7.35 -27.40
C GLY A 207 24.08 -8.82 -27.48
N PRO A 208 24.59 -9.67 -28.38
CA PRO A 208 24.01 -10.98 -28.67
C PRO A 208 24.47 -12.10 -27.71
N ALA A 209 24.24 -11.92 -26.41
CA ALA A 209 24.22 -13.01 -25.42
C ALA A 209 23.38 -12.58 -24.20
N MET A 210 22.12 -13.04 -24.14
CA MET A 210 21.37 -13.01 -22.88
C MET A 210 21.95 -14.07 -21.95
N ASP A 211 22.76 -13.62 -20.99
CA ASP A 211 23.05 -14.29 -19.72
C ASP A 211 22.02 -15.36 -19.31
N ASP A 212 22.48 -16.55 -18.93
CA ASP A 212 21.58 -17.66 -18.57
C ASP A 212 21.08 -17.56 -17.11
N ILE A 213 20.59 -16.38 -16.74
CA ILE A 213 20.04 -16.06 -15.43
C ILE A 213 18.58 -15.59 -15.63
N PRO A 214 17.59 -16.15 -14.91
CA PRO A 214 16.21 -15.67 -14.96
C PRO A 214 16.10 -14.16 -14.75
N GLU A 215 15.27 -13.48 -15.53
CA GLU A 215 15.30 -12.00 -15.61
C GLU A 215 14.99 -11.32 -14.27
N ARG A 216 14.25 -11.99 -13.37
CA ARG A 216 13.98 -11.56 -11.99
C ARG A 216 15.09 -11.90 -10.97
N LEU A 217 15.96 -12.87 -11.26
CA LEU A 217 17.13 -13.20 -10.42
C LEU A 217 18.33 -12.28 -10.69
N LYS A 218 18.47 -11.70 -11.89
CA LYS A 218 19.60 -10.83 -12.30
C LYS A 218 19.99 -9.71 -11.31
N LYS A 219 19.06 -9.26 -10.46
CA LYS A 219 19.30 -8.22 -9.44
C LYS A 219 19.97 -8.75 -8.17
N ARG A 220 20.33 -10.04 -8.10
CA ARG A 220 20.86 -10.71 -6.91
C ARG A 220 22.25 -11.26 -7.20
N GLU A 221 23.22 -10.78 -6.44
CA GLU A 221 24.59 -11.28 -6.42
C GLU A 221 24.64 -12.53 -5.52
N GLY A 222 25.24 -13.63 -5.99
CA GLY A 222 25.40 -14.86 -5.19
C GLY A 222 26.55 -14.77 -4.19
N PRO A 223 26.34 -15.07 -2.89
CA PRO A 223 27.41 -15.22 -1.90
C PRO A 223 27.93 -16.67 -1.83
N GLU A 224 28.98 -16.89 -1.01
CA GLU A 224 29.62 -18.19 -0.78
C GLU A 224 28.66 -19.22 -0.14
N PRO A 225 28.78 -20.53 -0.46
CA PRO A 225 27.92 -21.58 0.11
C PRO A 225 27.94 -21.65 1.65
N GLU A 226 29.08 -21.33 2.29
CA GLU A 226 29.20 -21.30 3.75
C GLU A 226 28.26 -20.28 4.43
N GLU A 227 27.69 -19.32 3.69
CA GLU A 227 26.75 -18.35 4.25
C GLU A 227 25.29 -18.86 4.35
N LEU A 228 24.95 -19.98 3.69
CA LEU A 228 23.57 -20.47 3.56
C LEU A 228 22.93 -20.96 4.87
N GLU A 229 23.64 -21.73 5.71
CA GLU A 229 23.08 -22.21 7.00
C GLU A 229 22.90 -21.04 7.99
N ALA A 230 23.84 -20.08 7.98
CA ALA A 230 23.77 -18.87 8.79
C ALA A 230 22.57 -17.98 8.39
N GLU A 231 22.27 -17.92 7.09
CA GLU A 231 21.11 -17.21 6.55
C GLU A 231 19.80 -17.92 6.87
N ALA A 232 19.73 -19.24 6.66
CA ALA A 232 18.54 -20.02 6.99
C ALA A 232 18.19 -19.91 8.49
N THR A 233 19.21 -19.88 9.35
CA THR A 233 19.08 -19.59 10.78
C THR A 233 18.56 -18.17 11.05
N TRP A 234 19.03 -17.17 10.31
CA TRP A 234 18.57 -15.79 10.41
C TRP A 234 17.11 -15.62 9.94
N ILE A 235 16.72 -16.26 8.84
CA ILE A 235 15.34 -16.27 8.33
C ILE A 235 14.39 -16.92 9.36
N ALA A 236 14.76 -18.08 9.90
CA ALA A 236 14.00 -18.74 10.97
C ALA A 236 13.84 -17.83 12.21
N LEU A 237 14.91 -17.12 12.60
CA LEU A 237 14.87 -16.15 13.70
C LEU A 237 13.93 -14.97 13.40
N LYS A 238 13.93 -14.41 12.17
CA LYS A 238 12.97 -13.36 11.79
C LYS A 238 11.53 -13.86 11.77
N TRP A 239 11.30 -15.09 11.32
CA TRP A 239 9.98 -15.73 11.39
C TRP A 239 9.50 -15.94 12.83
N SER A 240 10.38 -16.25 13.77
CA SER A 240 10.02 -16.31 15.20
C SER A 240 9.66 -14.95 15.84
N GLN A 241 9.97 -13.84 15.16
CA GLN A 241 9.66 -12.46 15.59
C GLN A 241 8.37 -11.92 14.96
N ASP A 242 7.84 -12.59 13.93
CA ASP A 242 6.55 -12.28 13.30
C ASP A 242 5.47 -13.18 13.90
N VAL A 243 4.36 -12.60 14.38
CA VAL A 243 3.32 -13.35 15.10
C VAL A 243 2.71 -14.45 14.22
N ALA A 244 2.47 -14.19 12.94
CA ALA A 244 1.81 -15.15 12.05
C ALA A 244 2.71 -16.34 11.72
N PHE A 245 4.01 -16.09 11.51
CA PHE A 245 4.98 -17.16 11.28
C PHE A 245 5.32 -17.92 12.57
N ALA A 246 5.39 -17.22 13.71
CA ALA A 246 5.59 -17.85 15.01
C ALA A 246 4.45 -18.83 15.34
N GLU A 247 3.18 -18.40 15.22
CA GLU A 247 2.00 -19.26 15.45
C GLU A 247 1.94 -20.46 14.51
N LYS A 248 2.31 -20.28 13.24
CA LYS A 248 2.36 -21.35 12.24
C LYS A 248 3.43 -22.41 12.55
N PHE A 249 4.59 -22.01 13.07
CA PHE A 249 5.75 -22.88 13.24
C PHE A 249 6.06 -23.32 14.69
N VAL A 250 5.22 -23.00 15.69
CA VAL A 250 5.41 -23.38 17.12
C VAL A 250 5.78 -24.85 17.32
N ASN A 251 5.17 -25.75 16.54
CA ASN A 251 5.28 -27.21 16.72
C ASN A 251 6.38 -27.86 15.85
N VAL A 252 7.20 -27.07 15.16
CA VAL A 252 8.24 -27.58 14.24
C VAL A 252 9.62 -27.53 14.89
N ASP A 253 10.36 -28.64 14.81
CA ASP A 253 11.75 -28.71 15.30
C ASP A 253 12.63 -27.71 14.53
N HIS A 254 13.19 -26.72 15.24
CA HIS A 254 13.98 -25.63 14.66
C HIS A 254 15.14 -26.09 13.73
N PRO A 255 15.88 -27.18 14.01
CA PRO A 255 16.90 -27.67 13.07
C PRO A 255 16.32 -28.12 11.73
N THR A 256 15.13 -28.73 11.73
CA THR A 256 14.42 -29.14 10.51
C THR A 256 13.96 -27.92 9.72
N LEU A 257 13.39 -26.91 10.41
CA LEU A 257 12.99 -25.65 9.78
C LEU A 257 14.18 -24.96 9.08
N VAL A 258 15.33 -24.89 9.73
CA VAL A 258 16.56 -24.30 9.15
C VAL A 258 17.07 -25.13 7.96
N ALA A 259 17.10 -26.45 8.06
CA ALA A 259 17.50 -27.32 6.95
C ALA A 259 16.58 -27.14 5.72
N THR A 260 15.26 -27.04 5.92
CA THR A 260 14.30 -26.77 4.83
C THR A 260 14.52 -25.39 4.20
N ILE A 261 14.78 -24.34 4.99
CA ILE A 261 15.06 -23.00 4.45
C ILE A 261 16.39 -23.01 3.66
N ALA A 262 17.44 -23.65 4.16
CA ALA A 262 18.72 -23.77 3.47
C ALA A 262 18.57 -24.48 2.11
N ALA A 263 17.80 -25.58 2.06
CA ALA A 263 17.47 -26.28 0.83
C ALA A 263 16.62 -25.47 -0.17
N VAL A 264 15.88 -24.45 0.28
CA VAL A 264 15.19 -23.50 -0.62
C VAL A 264 16.16 -22.42 -1.12
N LEU A 265 17.09 -21.95 -0.28
CA LEU A 265 18.08 -20.94 -0.66
C LEU A 265 19.09 -21.46 -1.70
N SER A 266 19.54 -22.71 -1.60
CA SER A 266 20.40 -23.34 -2.63
C SER A 266 19.69 -23.43 -3.97
N LEU A 267 18.40 -23.82 -4.00
CA LEU A 267 17.60 -23.84 -5.22
C LEU A 267 17.47 -22.44 -5.87
N PHE A 268 17.43 -21.37 -5.09
CA PHE A 268 17.37 -19.99 -5.62
C PHE A 268 18.72 -19.46 -6.14
N ARG A 269 19.85 -19.89 -5.55
CA ARG A 269 21.18 -19.31 -5.81
C ARG A 269 22.13 -20.18 -6.62
N GLU A 270 22.21 -21.46 -6.29
CA GLU A 270 23.10 -22.43 -6.94
C GLU A 270 22.45 -22.95 -8.22
N HIS A 271 21.18 -23.35 -8.14
CA HIS A 271 20.41 -23.83 -9.28
C HIS A 271 19.63 -22.72 -10.03
N LEU A 272 19.67 -21.47 -9.55
CA LEU A 272 19.02 -20.30 -10.16
C LEU A 272 17.55 -20.55 -10.55
N LEU A 273 16.79 -21.20 -9.67
CA LEU A 273 15.36 -21.47 -9.86
C LEU A 273 14.51 -20.35 -9.28
N GLU A 274 13.44 -19.97 -9.99
CA GLU A 274 12.43 -19.06 -9.45
C GLU A 274 11.39 -19.77 -8.57
N VAL A 275 10.71 -18.99 -7.73
CA VAL A 275 9.67 -19.47 -6.80
C VAL A 275 8.63 -20.40 -7.45
N PRO A 276 8.06 -20.14 -8.65
CA PRO A 276 7.12 -21.08 -9.27
C PRO A 276 7.76 -22.41 -9.68
N THR A 277 9.01 -22.40 -10.14
CA THR A 277 9.77 -23.60 -10.53
C THR A 277 10.02 -24.48 -9.31
N VAL A 278 10.47 -23.88 -8.20
CA VAL A 278 10.65 -24.57 -6.90
C VAL A 278 9.31 -25.09 -6.37
N ALA A 279 8.28 -24.24 -6.37
CA ALA A 279 6.93 -24.57 -5.90
C ALA A 279 6.26 -25.73 -6.68
N THR A 280 6.66 -25.94 -7.94
CA THR A 280 6.08 -26.99 -8.79
C THR A 280 6.93 -28.26 -8.79
N HIS A 281 8.25 -28.16 -8.98
CA HIS A 281 9.12 -29.31 -9.31
C HIS A 281 10.13 -29.66 -8.21
N ARG A 282 10.12 -28.94 -7.08
CA ARG A 282 10.99 -29.22 -5.91
C ARG A 282 10.20 -29.31 -4.60
N LYS A 283 8.91 -29.67 -4.71
CA LYS A 283 7.95 -29.83 -3.61
C LYS A 283 8.45 -30.71 -2.46
N GLU A 284 9.11 -31.83 -2.78
CA GLU A 284 9.57 -32.84 -1.82
C GLU A 284 10.39 -32.22 -0.66
N TYR A 285 11.22 -31.21 -0.97
CA TYR A 285 12.14 -30.58 -0.02
C TYR A 285 11.46 -29.72 1.06
N PHE A 286 10.27 -29.17 0.79
CA PHE A 286 9.65 -28.15 1.67
C PHE A 286 8.13 -28.29 1.89
N GLN A 287 7.37 -28.97 1.02
CA GLN A 287 5.90 -28.89 1.03
C GLN A 287 5.28 -29.47 2.32
N HIS A 288 6.01 -30.34 3.02
CA HIS A 288 5.64 -30.90 4.32
C HIS A 288 5.72 -29.89 5.49
N LEU A 289 6.17 -28.65 5.24
CA LEU A 289 6.19 -27.52 6.20
C LEU A 289 5.69 -26.20 5.59
N MET A 290 5.85 -25.98 4.29
CA MET A 290 5.76 -24.67 3.65
C MET A 290 4.92 -24.66 2.37
N GLY A 291 4.23 -23.54 2.13
CA GLY A 291 3.50 -23.23 0.91
C GLY A 291 4.11 -22.07 0.11
N LEU A 292 3.46 -21.72 -1.01
CA LEU A 292 3.96 -20.77 -2.01
C LEU A 292 4.33 -19.38 -1.43
N ASN A 293 3.56 -18.89 -0.46
CA ASN A 293 3.80 -17.57 0.14
C ASN A 293 5.00 -17.56 1.10
N ASP A 294 5.34 -18.70 1.69
CA ASP A 294 6.53 -18.85 2.54
C ASP A 294 7.80 -18.77 1.68
N LEU A 295 7.80 -19.43 0.51
CA LEU A 295 8.87 -19.31 -0.49
C LEU A 295 9.06 -17.85 -0.95
N TRP A 296 7.98 -17.10 -1.17
CA TRP A 296 8.06 -15.66 -1.47
C TRP A 296 8.58 -14.83 -0.28
N SER A 297 8.38 -15.28 0.96
CA SER A 297 8.94 -14.64 2.17
C SER A 297 10.44 -14.95 2.34
N ILE A 298 10.88 -16.18 2.06
CA ILE A 298 12.31 -16.53 1.96
C ILE A 298 12.96 -15.67 0.87
N TRP A 299 12.33 -15.57 -0.31
CA TRP A 299 12.79 -14.74 -1.42
C TRP A 299 12.90 -13.25 -1.05
N ASP A 300 12.05 -12.69 -0.20
CA ASP A 300 12.18 -11.30 0.27
C ASP A 300 13.21 -11.10 1.38
N LEU A 301 13.51 -12.15 2.15
CA LEU A 301 14.51 -12.11 3.21
C LEU A 301 15.92 -12.36 2.67
N ASP A 302 16.07 -13.19 1.64
CA ASP A 302 17.30 -13.36 0.84
C ASP A 302 17.83 -12.01 0.30
N GLU A 303 16.94 -11.18 -0.25
CA GLU A 303 17.26 -9.84 -0.77
C GLU A 303 17.78 -8.91 0.35
N GLN A 304 17.20 -9.02 1.55
CA GLN A 304 17.59 -8.24 2.73
C GLN A 304 18.90 -8.75 3.37
N TRP A 305 19.13 -10.06 3.36
CA TRP A 305 20.34 -10.68 3.87
C TRP A 305 21.55 -10.40 2.97
N ALA A 306 21.40 -10.52 1.65
CA ALA A 306 22.45 -10.15 0.70
C ALA A 306 22.88 -8.67 0.89
N LEU A 307 21.92 -7.76 1.05
CA LEU A 307 22.18 -6.36 1.37
C LEU A 307 22.85 -6.19 2.75
N LEU A 308 22.42 -6.93 3.77
CA LEU A 308 23.03 -6.94 5.11
C LEU A 308 24.49 -7.40 5.06
N ARG A 309 24.78 -8.52 4.41
CA ARG A 309 26.14 -9.08 4.26
C ARG A 309 27.05 -8.16 3.45
N ARG A 310 26.56 -7.55 2.37
CA ARG A 310 27.29 -6.55 1.60
C ARG A 310 27.70 -5.35 2.47
N GLN A 311 26.79 -4.84 3.29
CA GLN A 311 27.10 -3.73 4.22
C GLN A 311 28.00 -4.16 5.40
N GLN A 312 27.84 -5.37 5.95
CA GLN A 312 28.80 -5.92 6.94
C GLN A 312 30.22 -5.98 6.37
N LYS A 313 30.40 -6.57 5.17
CA LYS A 313 31.71 -6.67 4.50
C LYS A 313 32.33 -5.30 4.23
N LEU A 314 31.53 -4.29 3.86
CA LEU A 314 31.99 -2.91 3.68
C LEU A 314 32.33 -2.18 4.99
N MET A 315 31.60 -2.43 6.09
CA MET A 315 31.87 -1.79 7.39
C MET A 315 33.05 -2.42 8.11
N LEU A 316 33.29 -3.72 7.98
CA LEU A 316 34.48 -4.38 8.56
C LEU A 316 35.79 -3.84 7.98
N GLN A 317 35.79 -3.28 6.76
CA GLN A 317 36.93 -2.57 6.18
C GLN A 317 37.19 -1.17 6.79
N GLN A 318 36.29 -0.67 7.65
CA GLN A 318 36.33 0.70 8.21
C GLN A 318 36.44 0.74 9.74
N VAL A 319 36.49 -0.42 10.41
CA VAL A 319 36.44 -0.54 11.88
C VAL A 319 37.72 -1.19 12.39
N GLU A 320 38.47 -0.47 13.21
CA GLU A 320 39.72 -0.95 13.84
C GLU A 320 39.50 -1.50 15.27
N ASP A 321 38.37 -1.17 15.91
CA ASP A 321 38.04 -1.55 17.29
C ASP A 321 37.46 -2.98 17.36
N GLU A 322 38.13 -3.88 18.08
CA GLU A 322 37.74 -5.29 18.27
C GLU A 322 36.33 -5.46 18.86
N LEU A 323 35.85 -4.52 19.68
CA LEU A 323 34.49 -4.55 20.24
C LEU A 323 33.46 -4.18 19.16
N LEU A 324 33.76 -3.19 18.33
CA LEU A 324 32.87 -2.80 17.22
C LEU A 324 32.87 -3.82 16.09
N VAL A 325 34.01 -4.49 15.81
CA VAL A 325 34.07 -5.65 14.91
C VAL A 325 33.09 -6.74 15.35
N LYS A 326 33.03 -7.05 16.65
CA LYS A 326 32.07 -8.03 17.20
C LYS A 326 30.62 -7.58 17.06
N VAL A 327 30.31 -6.28 17.18
CA VAL A 327 28.96 -5.75 16.91
C VAL A 327 28.60 -5.88 15.43
N VAL A 328 29.50 -5.54 14.51
CA VAL A 328 29.24 -5.64 13.06
C VAL A 328 29.09 -7.10 12.62
N GLN A 329 29.89 -8.01 13.18
CA GLN A 329 29.79 -9.46 12.92
C GLN A 329 28.49 -10.09 13.48
N SER A 330 27.95 -9.58 14.59
CA SER A 330 26.70 -10.07 15.20
C SER A 330 25.45 -9.26 14.82
N ALA A 331 25.56 -8.34 13.87
CA ALA A 331 24.46 -7.49 13.43
C ALA A 331 23.40 -8.28 12.65
N ASP A 332 22.22 -8.48 13.24
CA ASP A 332 21.08 -9.19 12.64
C ASP A 332 20.20 -8.32 11.73
N SER A 333 20.57 -7.06 11.52
CA SER A 333 19.72 -6.04 10.91
C SER A 333 20.53 -4.83 10.44
N MET A 334 20.04 -4.17 9.38
CA MET A 334 20.68 -2.97 8.82
C MET A 334 20.72 -1.82 9.83
N GLU A 335 19.83 -1.82 10.82
CA GLU A 335 19.73 -0.79 11.84
C GLU A 335 20.89 -0.82 12.84
N ILE A 336 21.38 -2.01 13.19
CA ILE A 336 22.59 -2.17 14.01
C ILE A 336 23.79 -1.58 13.25
N LEU A 337 23.90 -1.86 11.95
CA LEU A 337 24.94 -1.29 11.09
C LEU A 337 24.81 0.23 10.95
N ALA A 338 23.60 0.76 10.84
CA ALA A 338 23.35 2.21 10.81
C ALA A 338 23.84 2.88 12.11
N VAL A 339 23.54 2.31 13.28
CA VAL A 339 24.04 2.81 14.58
C VAL A 339 25.58 2.79 14.66
N VAL A 340 26.23 1.75 14.12
CA VAL A 340 27.71 1.71 14.03
C VAL A 340 28.22 2.77 13.04
N SER A 341 27.58 2.96 11.89
CA SER A 341 27.97 3.99 10.91
C SER A 341 27.84 5.40 11.50
N ASP A 342 26.75 5.70 12.21
CA ASP A 342 26.56 6.97 12.88
C ASP A 342 27.57 7.21 14.01
N TYR A 343 27.95 6.17 14.76
CA TYR A 343 29.06 6.25 15.71
C TYR A 343 30.39 6.61 15.03
N LEU A 344 30.75 5.91 13.94
CA LEU A 344 31.99 6.18 13.19
C LEU A 344 31.98 7.59 12.57
N ARG A 345 30.82 8.06 12.07
CA ARG A 345 30.62 9.43 11.56
C ARG A 345 30.76 10.48 12.67
N TRP A 346 30.27 10.17 13.87
CA TRP A 346 30.34 11.04 15.05
C TRP A 346 31.76 11.14 15.61
N ASP A 347 32.46 10.01 15.76
CA ASP A 347 33.82 9.97 16.31
C ASP A 347 34.85 10.60 15.34
N LYS A 348 34.74 10.35 14.02
CA LYS A 348 35.55 11.06 13.01
C LYS A 348 35.39 12.59 13.07
N LYS A 349 34.20 13.10 13.45
CA LYS A 349 33.94 14.53 13.66
C LYS A 349 34.47 15.09 15.00
N ARG A 350 34.87 14.23 15.94
CA ARG A 350 35.27 14.55 17.32
C ARG A 350 36.77 14.84 17.49
N GLY A 351 37.60 14.39 16.55
CA GLY A 351 39.07 14.27 16.68
C GLY A 351 39.93 15.55 16.66
N THR A 352 39.42 16.76 16.97
CA THR A 352 40.18 18.02 16.78
C THR A 352 40.09 19.06 17.91
N ARG A 353 39.87 18.65 19.18
CA ARG A 353 39.92 19.58 20.35
C ARG A 353 40.74 19.04 21.54
N GLN A 354 41.93 19.60 21.72
CA GLN A 354 42.89 19.25 22.79
C GLN A 354 42.44 19.69 24.20
N GLU A 355 41.64 20.75 24.34
CA GLU A 355 41.20 21.22 25.67
C GLU A 355 40.23 20.26 26.37
N LEU A 356 39.54 19.39 25.60
CA LEU A 356 38.71 18.31 26.15
C LEU A 356 39.54 17.11 26.63
N GLU A 357 40.83 17.01 26.30
CA GLU A 357 41.62 15.77 26.41
C GLU A 357 41.86 15.33 27.87
N GLN A 358 42.04 16.28 28.79
CA GLN A 358 42.20 15.97 30.22
C GLN A 358 40.89 15.60 30.92
N GLN A 359 39.77 16.21 30.52
CA GLN A 359 38.44 15.81 31.02
C GLN A 359 37.98 14.48 30.38
N ARG A 360 38.40 14.19 29.15
CA ARG A 360 38.10 12.94 28.43
C ARG A 360 38.60 11.71 29.19
N ILE A 361 39.88 11.64 29.58
CA ILE A 361 40.49 10.41 30.13
C ILE A 361 39.73 9.87 31.36
N ALA A 362 39.32 10.74 32.29
CA ALA A 362 38.55 10.34 33.47
C ALA A 362 37.12 9.88 33.10
N SER A 363 36.53 10.43 32.03
CA SER A 363 35.23 10.00 31.53
C SER A 363 35.27 8.69 30.76
N THR A 364 36.24 8.44 29.87
CA THR A 364 36.31 7.21 29.07
C THR A 364 36.44 5.97 29.94
N LEU A 365 37.32 5.97 30.95
CA LEU A 365 37.50 4.81 31.83
C LEU A 365 36.21 4.43 32.58
N ALA A 366 35.44 5.43 33.04
CA ALA A 366 34.15 5.20 33.69
C ALA A 366 33.03 4.78 32.71
N MET A 367 33.20 5.02 31.41
CA MET A 367 32.22 4.69 30.37
C MET A 367 32.52 3.34 29.69
N GLU A 368 33.78 2.97 29.53
CA GLU A 368 34.23 1.60 29.24
C GLU A 368 33.70 0.64 30.31
N GLN A 369 33.85 1.00 31.60
CA GLN A 369 33.29 0.23 32.72
C GLN A 369 31.75 0.20 32.74
N PHE A 370 31.07 1.25 32.25
CA PHE A 370 29.61 1.22 32.10
C PHE A 370 29.17 0.25 30.99
N VAL A 371 29.85 0.25 29.84
CA VAL A 371 29.61 -0.71 28.76
C VAL A 371 29.87 -2.15 29.24
N GLU A 372 30.94 -2.37 30.00
CA GLU A 372 31.25 -3.65 30.64
C GLU A 372 30.17 -4.08 31.66
N ASN A 373 29.64 -3.15 32.46
CA ASN A 373 28.57 -3.43 33.43
C ASN A 373 27.22 -3.70 32.74
N LEU A 374 26.90 -3.03 31.63
CA LEU A 374 25.74 -3.32 30.78
C LEU A 374 25.83 -4.74 30.21
N GLN A 375 26.99 -5.12 29.67
CA GLN A 375 27.24 -6.47 29.14
C GLN A 375 27.10 -7.56 30.22
N LYS A 376 27.56 -7.31 31.45
CA LYS A 376 27.53 -8.27 32.56
C LYS A 376 26.23 -8.27 33.38
N GLN A 377 25.35 -7.28 33.18
CA GLN A 377 24.18 -6.99 34.03
C GLN A 377 24.49 -6.90 35.54
N GLN A 378 25.71 -6.48 35.90
CA GLN A 378 26.18 -6.45 37.29
C GLN A 378 26.30 -5.01 37.81
N CYS A 379 25.71 -4.77 38.99
CA CYS A 379 25.85 -3.49 39.70
C CYS A 379 27.12 -3.53 40.56
N ILE A 380 28.09 -2.65 40.29
CA ILE A 380 29.31 -2.47 41.08
C ILE A 380 29.32 -1.06 41.68
N HIS A 381 29.56 -0.94 42.99
CA HIS A 381 29.79 0.35 43.63
C HIS A 381 31.19 0.87 43.25
N HIS A 382 31.26 1.99 42.52
CA HIS A 382 32.52 2.72 42.35
C HIS A 382 32.97 3.36 43.68
N PRO A 383 34.26 3.26 44.04
CA PRO A 383 34.84 4.07 45.11
C PRO A 383 35.04 5.51 44.60
N ASN A 384 34.40 6.49 45.24
CA ASN A 384 34.54 7.90 44.87
C ASN A 384 35.96 8.42 45.16
N SER A 385 36.77 8.61 44.11
CA SER A 385 38.06 9.30 44.21
C SER A 385 37.84 10.82 44.33
N SER A 386 37.94 11.34 45.55
CA SER A 386 37.73 12.76 45.84
C SER A 386 38.94 13.61 45.44
N GLU A 387 38.82 14.42 44.38
CA GLU A 387 39.42 15.76 44.26
C GLU A 387 38.98 16.44 42.95
N GLY A 388 38.01 17.36 43.04
CA GLY A 388 37.52 18.11 41.87
C GLY A 388 36.17 18.76 42.14
N ASN A 389 36.06 20.07 41.90
CA ASN A 389 34.82 20.84 42.09
C ASN A 389 34.03 20.86 40.76
N PRO A 390 32.73 20.49 40.71
CA PRO A 390 31.99 20.23 39.46
C PRO A 390 31.53 21.52 38.73
N LEU A 391 32.45 22.47 38.55
CA LEU A 391 32.19 23.86 38.17
C LEU A 391 31.91 24.13 36.68
N ASP A 392 31.77 23.08 35.86
CA ASP A 392 31.38 23.19 34.44
C ASP A 392 30.50 22.00 33.99
N SER A 393 29.59 21.59 34.88
CA SER A 393 28.81 20.34 34.77
C SER A 393 27.97 20.22 33.49
N THR A 394 27.47 21.33 32.94
CA THR A 394 26.59 21.32 31.75
C THR A 394 27.31 20.86 30.48
N ALA A 395 28.59 21.24 30.31
CA ALA A 395 29.39 20.81 29.17
C ALA A 395 29.73 19.32 29.26
N LEU A 396 30.09 18.86 30.47
CA LEU A 396 30.35 17.45 30.75
C LEU A 396 29.10 16.57 30.54
N ILE A 397 27.93 17.00 31.06
CA ILE A 397 26.65 16.32 30.86
C ILE A 397 26.34 16.16 29.37
N ALA A 398 26.49 17.23 28.57
CA ALA A 398 26.23 17.17 27.13
C ALA A 398 27.22 16.25 26.37
N HIS A 399 28.49 16.24 26.78
CA HIS A 399 29.53 15.39 26.18
C HIS A 399 29.34 13.90 26.52
N VAL A 400 29.00 13.60 27.77
CA VAL A 400 28.69 12.24 28.26
C VAL A 400 27.39 11.73 27.65
N SER A 401 26.33 12.56 27.61
CA SER A 401 25.05 12.17 27.00
C SER A 401 25.18 11.86 25.52
N ALA A 402 26.00 12.64 24.79
CA ALA A 402 26.29 12.38 23.39
C ALA A 402 27.07 11.08 23.18
N TYR A 403 28.05 10.75 24.03
CA TYR A 403 28.77 9.48 23.93
C TYR A 403 27.84 8.29 24.22
N ILE A 404 27.03 8.32 25.29
CA ILE A 404 26.06 7.24 25.58
C ILE A 404 25.05 7.09 24.41
N GLY A 405 24.60 8.21 23.85
CA GLY A 405 23.64 8.24 22.75
C GLY A 405 24.14 7.69 21.41
N HIS A 406 25.45 7.75 21.13
CA HIS A 406 26.04 7.23 19.89
C HIS A 406 26.76 5.88 20.06
N HIS A 407 27.30 5.56 21.25
CA HIS A 407 28.12 4.36 21.43
C HIS A 407 27.28 3.07 21.26
N PRO A 408 27.56 2.21 20.25
CA PRO A 408 26.63 1.18 19.80
C PRO A 408 26.12 0.23 20.88
N TYR A 409 27.00 -0.28 21.76
CA TYR A 409 26.58 -1.15 22.87
C TYR A 409 25.55 -0.48 23.81
N GLY A 410 25.77 0.79 24.16
CA GLY A 410 24.89 1.54 25.05
C GLY A 410 23.56 1.87 24.37
N HIS A 411 23.64 2.39 23.14
CA HIS A 411 22.47 2.69 22.32
C HIS A 411 21.59 1.45 22.11
N LEU A 412 22.16 0.34 21.64
CA LEU A 412 21.40 -0.87 21.25
C LEU A 412 20.76 -1.57 22.46
N SER A 413 21.46 -1.64 23.58
CA SER A 413 20.91 -2.25 24.82
C SER A 413 19.72 -1.45 25.34
N ILE A 414 19.84 -0.12 25.41
CA ILE A 414 18.76 0.76 25.86
C ILE A 414 17.60 0.76 24.84
N ARG A 415 17.91 0.84 23.54
CA ARG A 415 16.93 0.79 22.44
C ARG A 415 16.08 -0.48 22.50
N SER A 416 16.70 -1.66 22.63
CA SER A 416 15.98 -2.93 22.61
C SER A 416 15.01 -3.08 23.79
N SER A 417 15.40 -2.64 25.00
CA SER A 417 14.49 -2.60 26.15
C SER A 417 13.31 -1.64 25.94
N LEU A 418 13.57 -0.46 25.39
CA LEU A 418 12.53 0.55 25.14
C LEU A 418 11.59 0.15 23.98
N GLU A 419 12.10 -0.49 22.93
CA GLU A 419 11.28 -0.97 21.80
C GLU A 419 10.22 -1.99 22.24
N ARG A 420 10.57 -2.90 23.16
CA ARG A 420 9.65 -3.90 23.72
C ARG A 420 8.49 -3.31 24.53
N MET A 421 8.66 -2.08 25.05
CA MET A 421 7.59 -1.32 25.72
C MET A 421 7.02 -0.20 24.85
N ALA A 422 7.33 -0.16 23.55
CA ALA A 422 6.73 0.82 22.67
C ALA A 422 5.22 0.55 22.50
N ALA A 423 4.44 1.61 22.64
CA ALA A 423 3.00 1.59 22.48
C ALA A 423 2.54 2.87 21.76
N ILE A 424 1.33 2.87 21.21
CA ILE A 424 0.75 4.02 20.53
C ILE A 424 -0.44 4.57 21.31
N THR A 425 -0.46 5.89 21.46
CA THR A 425 -1.61 6.65 21.93
C THR A 425 -2.04 7.63 20.83
N VAL A 426 -3.35 7.65 20.57
CA VAL A 426 -4.00 8.50 19.57
C VAL A 426 -4.65 9.69 20.26
N THR A 427 -4.56 10.87 19.64
CA THR A 427 -5.18 12.12 20.07
C THR A 427 -6.01 12.74 18.94
N PRO A 428 -7.31 13.02 19.14
CA PRO A 428 -8.10 13.73 18.13
C PRO A 428 -7.63 15.18 17.98
N THR A 429 -7.66 15.70 16.76
CA THR A 429 -7.46 17.15 16.51
C THR A 429 -8.77 17.92 16.75
N GLU A 430 -8.72 19.26 16.74
CA GLU A 430 -9.94 20.07 16.75
C GLU A 430 -10.87 19.75 15.57
N ARG A 431 -10.34 19.31 14.41
CA ARG A 431 -11.13 18.84 13.27
C ARG A 431 -11.69 17.44 13.52
N GLY A 432 -10.91 16.53 14.09
CA GLY A 432 -11.38 15.20 14.49
C GLY A 432 -12.62 15.26 15.39
N LEU A 433 -12.60 16.15 16.39
CA LEU A 433 -13.73 16.38 17.30
C LEU A 433 -14.97 17.04 16.67
N GLN A 434 -14.90 17.46 15.40
CA GLN A 434 -16.00 18.09 14.66
C GLN A 434 -16.48 17.26 13.46
N GLU A 435 -15.58 16.51 12.82
CA GLU A 435 -15.83 15.79 11.56
C GLU A 435 -15.99 14.27 11.77
N VAL A 436 -15.44 13.69 12.85
CA VAL A 436 -15.56 12.25 13.15
C VAL A 436 -16.78 11.99 14.04
N ASP A 437 -17.87 11.56 13.42
CA ASP A 437 -19.06 11.05 14.10
C ASP A 437 -18.95 9.54 14.42
N ASN A 438 -20.05 8.91 14.85
CA ASN A 438 -20.11 7.46 15.14
C ASN A 438 -19.98 6.56 13.89
N GLN A 439 -19.99 7.11 12.68
CA GLN A 439 -20.15 6.40 11.41
C GLN A 439 -18.89 6.45 10.56
N HIS A 440 -18.11 7.51 10.73
CA HIS A 440 -16.83 7.75 10.09
C HIS A 440 -15.82 6.61 10.38
N GLU A 441 -14.98 6.28 9.39
CA GLU A 441 -14.01 5.16 9.45
C GLU A 441 -13.06 5.25 10.66
N MET A 442 -12.69 6.48 11.04
CA MET A 442 -11.77 6.75 12.17
C MET A 442 -12.42 6.64 13.56
N ALA A 443 -13.74 6.44 13.65
CA ALA A 443 -14.48 6.48 14.93
C ALA A 443 -14.07 5.37 15.91
N SER A 444 -13.60 4.23 15.39
CA SER A 444 -13.13 3.05 16.14
C SER A 444 -11.78 3.24 16.83
N ILE A 445 -10.95 4.18 16.35
CA ILE A 445 -9.54 4.37 16.73
C ILE A 445 -9.25 5.72 17.40
N LEU A 446 -10.17 6.68 17.31
CA LEU A 446 -9.96 8.09 17.68
C LEU A 446 -9.44 8.32 19.12
N TYR A 447 -9.74 7.41 20.06
CA TYR A 447 -9.37 7.50 21.47
C TYR A 447 -8.48 6.34 21.97
N VAL A 448 -7.81 5.61 21.07
CA VAL A 448 -6.87 4.54 21.45
C VAL A 448 -5.75 5.06 22.37
N THR A 449 -5.47 4.31 23.44
CA THR A 449 -4.45 4.63 24.45
C THR A 449 -3.53 3.45 24.72
N ASN A 450 -2.22 3.68 24.69
CA ASN A 450 -1.17 2.71 25.07
C ASN A 450 -1.32 1.32 24.40
N LYS A 451 -1.78 1.27 23.15
CA LYS A 451 -1.85 0.02 22.37
C LYS A 451 -0.43 -0.46 22.04
N PRO A 452 0.02 -1.65 22.52
CA PRO A 452 1.38 -2.15 22.26
C PRO A 452 1.64 -2.33 20.77
N THR A 453 2.90 -2.18 20.33
CA THR A 453 3.31 -2.41 18.93
C THR A 453 2.87 -3.78 18.41
N GLY A 454 3.11 -4.85 19.16
CA GLY A 454 2.70 -6.22 18.82
C GLY A 454 1.19 -6.49 18.88
N ALA A 455 0.36 -5.52 19.29
CA ALA A 455 -1.10 -5.63 19.28
C ALA A 455 -1.74 -4.95 18.05
N PHE A 456 -0.93 -4.41 17.13
CA PHE A 456 -1.41 -3.97 15.81
C PHE A 456 -1.48 -5.17 14.87
N GLN A 457 -2.61 -5.30 14.17
CA GLN A 457 -2.85 -6.34 13.18
C GLN A 457 -3.28 -5.68 11.86
N GLU A 458 -3.06 -6.39 10.76
CA GLU A 458 -3.63 -6.07 9.44
C GLU A 458 -3.35 -4.63 8.97
N ASP A 459 -4.39 -3.90 8.54
CA ASP A 459 -4.31 -2.54 8.01
C ASP A 459 -4.42 -1.43 9.08
N GLN A 460 -4.62 -1.78 10.35
CA GLN A 460 -5.02 -0.87 11.44
C GLN A 460 -4.06 0.32 11.61
N PHE A 461 -2.77 0.12 11.33
CA PHE A 461 -1.78 1.19 11.39
C PHE A 461 -1.86 2.15 10.18
N LEU A 462 -2.17 1.66 8.97
CA LEU A 462 -2.42 2.54 7.82
C LEU A 462 -3.67 3.39 8.01
N LEU A 463 -4.67 2.91 8.78
CA LEU A 463 -5.81 3.73 9.17
C LEU A 463 -5.41 4.91 10.07
N LEU A 464 -4.42 4.74 10.97
CA LEU A 464 -3.82 5.86 11.72
C LEU A 464 -3.12 6.85 10.78
N VAL A 465 -2.29 6.36 9.85
CA VAL A 465 -1.59 7.21 8.86
C VAL A 465 -2.59 8.01 8.01
N LYS A 466 -3.71 7.39 7.59
CA LYS A 466 -4.81 8.06 6.88
C LYS A 466 -5.47 9.14 7.73
N GLY A 467 -5.74 8.86 9.00
CA GLY A 467 -6.34 9.82 9.94
C GLY A 467 -5.43 11.02 10.23
N GLU A 468 -4.10 10.81 10.23
CA GLU A 468 -3.09 11.85 10.39
C GLU A 468 -2.93 12.69 9.11
N ALA A 469 -2.83 12.07 7.94
CA ALA A 469 -2.72 12.76 6.65
C ALA A 469 -3.92 13.67 6.34
N VAL A 470 -5.13 13.28 6.74
CA VAL A 470 -6.35 14.13 6.62
C VAL A 470 -6.44 15.17 7.75
N GLY A 471 -5.62 15.06 8.80
CA GLY A 471 -5.57 15.98 9.93
C GLY A 471 -6.70 15.81 10.96
N LEU A 472 -7.32 14.62 11.05
CA LEU A 472 -8.40 14.30 11.99
C LEU A 472 -7.87 13.81 13.35
N LEU A 473 -6.74 13.12 13.35
CA LEU A 473 -6.05 12.67 14.54
C LEU A 473 -4.55 12.91 14.40
N THR A 474 -3.83 12.82 15.51
CA THR A 474 -2.37 12.65 15.55
C THR A 474 -2.09 11.47 16.47
N PHE A 475 -1.03 10.72 16.21
CA PHE A 475 -0.63 9.61 17.07
C PHE A 475 0.80 9.80 17.57
N GLN A 476 1.11 9.21 18.73
CA GLN A 476 2.45 9.27 19.32
C GLN A 476 2.87 7.89 19.81
N VAL A 477 4.10 7.51 19.43
CA VAL A 477 4.82 6.40 20.06
C VAL A 477 5.24 6.84 21.47
N VAL A 478 4.69 6.15 22.46
CA VAL A 478 4.88 6.33 23.90
C VAL A 478 5.50 5.07 24.50
N PHE A 479 6.04 5.19 25.71
CA PHE A 479 6.79 4.11 26.38
C PHE A 479 6.29 3.95 27.83
N PRO A 480 5.21 3.18 28.07
CA PRO A 480 4.76 2.86 29.42
C PRO A 480 5.88 2.14 30.19
N GLY A 481 6.29 2.69 31.34
CA GLY A 481 7.47 2.20 32.09
C GLY A 481 8.80 2.88 31.74
N LEU A 482 8.81 3.99 30.97
CA LEU A 482 10.03 4.75 30.67
C LEU A 482 10.80 5.18 31.93
N GLU A 483 10.11 5.62 32.99
CA GLU A 483 10.77 6.09 34.22
C GLU A 483 11.37 4.93 35.04
N GLU A 484 10.70 3.77 35.07
CA GLU A 484 11.24 2.54 35.65
C GLU A 484 12.49 2.07 34.89
N SER A 485 12.47 2.17 33.57
CA SER A 485 13.62 1.88 32.69
C SER A 485 14.77 2.85 32.93
N ARG A 486 14.49 4.15 33.07
CA ARG A 486 15.49 5.18 33.44
C ARG A 486 16.11 4.88 34.80
N GLU A 487 15.34 4.42 35.79
CA GLU A 487 15.89 4.04 37.09
C GLU A 487 16.76 2.77 36.99
N HIS A 488 16.30 1.75 36.25
CA HIS A 488 17.07 0.53 35.99
C HIS A 488 18.43 0.82 35.34
N PHE A 489 18.46 1.61 34.26
CA PHE A 489 19.71 2.02 33.61
C PHE A 489 20.56 2.94 34.51
N SER A 490 19.94 3.76 35.36
CA SER A 490 20.67 4.57 36.36
C SER A 490 21.39 3.70 37.40
N ARG A 491 20.77 2.60 37.84
CA ARG A 491 21.42 1.62 38.74
C ARG A 491 22.60 0.93 38.06
N LEU A 492 22.45 0.49 36.80
CA LEU A 492 23.53 -0.10 36.00
C LEU A 492 24.68 0.88 35.69
N TYR A 493 24.38 2.19 35.56
CA TYR A 493 25.40 3.23 35.36
C TYR A 493 26.12 3.66 36.66
N GLY A 494 25.94 2.93 37.78
CA GLY A 494 26.53 3.31 39.07
C GLY A 494 26.01 4.66 39.59
N ALA A 495 24.85 5.12 39.11
CA ALA A 495 24.20 6.36 39.49
C ALA A 495 23.14 6.14 40.59
N GLY A 496 23.26 5.06 41.37
CA GLY A 496 22.36 4.72 42.47
C GLY A 496 22.62 5.49 43.78
N GLY A 497 23.74 6.20 43.90
CA GLY A 497 24.09 6.95 45.12
C GLY A 497 23.36 8.29 45.27
N GLU A 498 23.52 8.91 46.44
CA GLU A 498 23.04 10.28 46.73
C GLU A 498 24.12 11.35 46.48
N ASP A 499 25.27 10.96 45.91
CA ASP A 499 26.38 11.85 45.58
C ASP A 499 26.09 12.76 44.37
N GLU A 500 26.68 13.95 44.35
CA GLU A 500 26.56 14.93 43.25
C GLU A 500 26.95 14.31 41.90
N TRP A 501 27.94 13.42 41.88
CA TRP A 501 28.35 12.69 40.67
C TRP A 501 27.29 11.67 40.21
N SER A 502 26.56 10.99 41.10
CA SER A 502 25.39 10.20 40.74
C SER A 502 24.27 11.08 40.16
N GLN A 503 24.06 12.28 40.69
CA GLN A 503 23.08 13.22 40.11
C GLN A 503 23.48 13.66 38.70
N VAL A 504 24.76 13.99 38.47
CA VAL A 504 25.32 14.29 37.13
C VAL A 504 25.19 13.08 36.20
N ARG A 505 25.49 11.86 36.65
CA ARG A 505 25.31 10.62 35.88
C ARG A 505 23.84 10.40 35.47
N ARG A 506 22.88 10.57 36.39
CA ARG A 506 21.43 10.49 36.08
C ARG A 506 21.01 11.53 35.03
N GLN A 507 21.49 12.78 35.15
CA GLN A 507 21.16 13.84 34.20
C GLN A 507 21.74 13.56 32.80
N ALA A 508 22.99 13.08 32.72
CA ALA A 508 23.61 12.71 31.45
C ALA A 508 22.92 11.49 30.78
N LEU A 509 22.52 10.49 31.57
CA LEU A 509 21.78 9.32 31.07
C LEU A 509 20.36 9.67 30.60
N SER A 510 19.62 10.47 31.38
CA SER A 510 18.29 10.95 30.99
C SER A 510 18.36 11.75 29.68
N LYS A 511 19.35 12.65 29.56
CA LYS A 511 19.61 13.39 28.32
C LYS A 511 20.04 12.49 27.15
N ALA A 512 20.80 11.42 27.41
CA ALA A 512 21.17 10.45 26.37
C ALA A 512 19.92 9.76 25.79
N ILE A 513 18.99 9.35 26.67
CA ILE A 513 17.72 8.74 26.30
C ILE A 513 16.85 9.73 25.51
N ASP A 514 16.68 10.95 26.02
CA ASP A 514 15.73 11.92 25.47
C ASP A 514 16.18 12.59 24.16
N ASP A 515 17.46 12.98 24.05
CA ASP A 515 17.97 13.70 22.87
C ASP A 515 18.41 12.75 21.73
N PHE A 516 18.90 11.54 22.05
CA PHE A 516 19.59 10.69 21.07
C PHE A 516 18.93 9.32 20.81
N ILE A 517 18.27 8.70 21.79
CA ILE A 517 17.73 7.34 21.64
C ILE A 517 16.23 7.36 21.31
N LEU A 518 15.42 8.12 22.05
CA LEU A 518 13.97 8.20 21.83
C LEU A 518 13.59 8.78 20.45
N PRO A 519 14.23 9.85 19.92
CA PRO A 519 13.83 10.40 18.62
C PRO A 519 13.98 9.43 17.44
N PRO A 520 15.11 8.73 17.23
CA PRO A 520 15.19 7.72 16.17
C PRO A 520 14.38 6.47 16.49
N LEU A 521 14.25 6.05 17.76
CA LEU A 521 13.43 4.88 18.12
C LEU A 521 11.95 5.10 17.79
N ARG A 522 11.38 6.28 18.06
CA ARG A 522 9.99 6.61 17.67
C ARG A 522 9.79 6.53 16.15
N ARG A 523 10.75 7.05 15.37
CA ARG A 523 10.73 6.97 13.90
C ARG A 523 10.81 5.52 13.40
N HIS A 524 11.73 4.73 13.96
CA HIS A 524 11.86 3.31 13.65
C HIS A 524 10.56 2.54 13.93
N VAL A 525 9.98 2.66 15.13
CA VAL A 525 8.73 1.96 15.48
C VAL A 525 7.59 2.34 14.53
N THR A 526 7.48 3.61 14.18
CA THR A 526 6.51 4.12 13.19
C THR A 526 6.75 3.51 11.81
N ALA A 527 8.00 3.46 11.33
CA ALA A 527 8.36 2.89 10.04
C ALA A 527 8.15 1.36 9.98
N LYS A 528 8.47 0.65 11.06
CA LYS A 528 8.29 -0.80 11.21
C LYS A 528 6.80 -1.19 11.18
N LEU A 529 5.96 -0.49 11.93
CA LEU A 529 4.50 -0.70 11.87
C LEU A 529 3.91 -0.31 10.51
N ARG A 530 4.41 0.78 9.90
CA ARG A 530 4.01 1.16 8.52
C ARG A 530 4.35 0.05 7.52
N HIS A 531 5.60 -0.44 7.54
CA HIS A 531 6.05 -1.48 6.62
C HIS A 531 5.23 -2.78 6.75
N ASN A 532 4.93 -3.21 7.98
CA ASN A 532 4.12 -4.40 8.22
C ASN A 532 2.69 -4.26 7.65
N ALA A 533 2.04 -3.13 7.90
CA ALA A 533 0.69 -2.85 7.38
C ALA A 533 0.68 -2.64 5.85
N GLU A 534 1.72 -1.99 5.29
CA GLU A 534 1.93 -1.89 3.84
C GLU A 534 2.06 -3.27 3.18
N ARG A 535 2.89 -4.16 3.76
CA ARG A 535 3.07 -5.53 3.29
C ARG A 535 1.76 -6.33 3.37
N TRP A 536 0.98 -6.17 4.44
CA TRP A 536 -0.32 -6.83 4.58
C TRP A 536 -1.31 -6.38 3.51
N VAL A 537 -1.51 -5.06 3.33
CA VAL A 537 -2.43 -4.51 2.31
C VAL A 537 -1.98 -4.89 0.89
N ALA A 538 -0.68 -4.85 0.60
CA ALA A 538 -0.15 -5.31 -0.69
C ALA A 538 -0.39 -6.81 -0.94
N THR A 539 -0.27 -7.65 0.10
CA THR A 539 -0.55 -9.08 0.04
C THR A 539 -2.06 -9.37 -0.13
N ALA A 540 -2.93 -8.57 0.48
CA ALA A 540 -4.38 -8.65 0.23
C ALA A 540 -4.73 -8.28 -1.23
N GLY A 541 -4.17 -7.18 -1.74
CA GLY A 541 -4.33 -6.78 -3.16
C GLY A 541 -3.82 -7.84 -4.14
N GLN A 542 -2.70 -8.50 -3.82
CA GLN A 542 -2.19 -9.66 -4.56
C GLN A 542 -3.23 -10.78 -4.66
N TYR A 543 -3.87 -11.20 -3.55
CA TYR A 543 -4.87 -12.27 -3.61
C TYR A 543 -6.13 -11.87 -4.37
N LEU A 544 -6.61 -10.63 -4.21
CA LEU A 544 -7.79 -10.13 -4.92
C LEU A 544 -7.55 -10.06 -6.44
N LEU A 545 -6.32 -9.76 -6.87
CA LEU A 545 -5.93 -9.85 -8.28
C LEU A 545 -5.81 -11.30 -8.76
N GLN A 546 -5.30 -12.22 -7.93
CA GLN A 546 -5.25 -13.66 -8.27
C GLN A 546 -6.65 -14.23 -8.52
N ASP A 547 -7.62 -13.99 -7.62
CA ASP A 547 -9.00 -14.48 -7.76
C ASP A 547 -9.65 -13.96 -9.07
N LYS A 548 -9.45 -12.67 -9.39
CA LYS A 548 -9.84 -12.05 -10.67
C LYS A 548 -9.20 -12.66 -11.93
N MET A 549 -8.21 -13.54 -11.80
CA MET A 549 -7.60 -14.32 -12.90
C MET A 549 -7.95 -15.81 -12.86
N MET A 550 -8.46 -16.32 -11.73
CA MET A 550 -8.78 -17.74 -11.52
C MET A 550 -10.13 -18.18 -12.13
N SER A 551 -10.67 -17.36 -13.04
CA SER A 551 -11.84 -17.66 -13.87
C SER A 551 -11.44 -18.27 -15.22
N LEU A 552 -12.13 -19.34 -15.60
CA LEU A 552 -11.85 -20.17 -16.77
C LEU A 552 -12.17 -19.43 -18.09
N PRO A 553 -11.31 -19.51 -19.12
CA PRO A 553 -11.51 -18.83 -20.40
C PRO A 553 -12.59 -19.51 -21.25
N TYR A 554 -13.47 -18.72 -21.85
CA TYR A 554 -14.46 -19.23 -22.79
C TYR A 554 -13.85 -19.41 -24.19
N THR A 555 -13.85 -20.65 -24.68
CA THR A 555 -13.25 -21.02 -25.96
C THR A 555 -14.31 -21.50 -26.97
N GLY A 556 -13.95 -21.56 -28.25
CA GLY A 556 -14.75 -22.24 -29.29
C GLY A 556 -16.05 -21.55 -29.74
N THR A 557 -16.34 -20.32 -29.30
CA THR A 557 -17.50 -19.50 -29.69
C THR A 557 -17.11 -18.05 -30.00
N LYS A 558 -18.00 -17.31 -30.67
CA LYS A 558 -17.94 -15.84 -30.79
C LYS A 558 -18.65 -15.19 -29.60
N ALA A 559 -18.27 -13.98 -29.23
CA ALA A 559 -18.98 -13.16 -28.23
C ALA A 559 -19.54 -11.88 -28.85
N MET A 560 -20.69 -11.43 -28.34
CA MET A 560 -21.27 -10.12 -28.62
C MET A 560 -21.25 -9.26 -27.36
N ALA A 561 -20.38 -8.27 -27.28
CA ALA A 561 -20.38 -7.31 -26.17
C ALA A 561 -21.27 -6.11 -26.49
N VAL A 562 -22.10 -5.72 -25.52
CA VAL A 562 -23.14 -4.69 -25.66
C VAL A 562 -23.05 -3.68 -24.52
N SER A 563 -23.00 -2.40 -24.87
CA SER A 563 -23.07 -1.31 -23.89
C SER A 563 -23.59 -0.02 -24.51
N TRP A 564 -24.18 0.84 -23.69
CA TRP A 564 -24.63 2.18 -24.05
C TRP A 564 -23.94 3.30 -23.28
N GLY A 565 -22.89 2.98 -22.53
CA GLY A 565 -22.22 3.94 -21.64
C GLY A 565 -23.14 4.41 -20.51
N THR A 566 -23.62 5.66 -20.59
CA THR A 566 -24.27 6.38 -19.49
C THR A 566 -25.76 6.07 -19.28
N GLY A 567 -26.40 5.25 -20.12
CA GLY A 567 -27.80 4.80 -19.95
C GLY A 567 -28.89 5.88 -20.01
N GLY A 568 -28.54 7.14 -20.27
CA GLY A 568 -29.48 8.26 -20.34
C GLY A 568 -30.40 8.24 -21.58
N PRO A 569 -31.38 9.16 -21.68
CA PRO A 569 -32.38 9.16 -22.75
C PRO A 569 -31.81 9.26 -24.18
N ASP A 570 -30.69 9.99 -24.33
CA ASP A 570 -29.96 10.17 -25.60
C ASP A 570 -28.75 9.21 -25.73
N ALA A 571 -28.66 8.17 -24.88
CA ALA A 571 -27.55 7.22 -24.91
C ALA A 571 -27.54 6.39 -26.21
N VAL A 572 -26.33 6.17 -26.71
CA VAL A 572 -26.09 5.39 -27.93
C VAL A 572 -25.61 4.01 -27.53
N LEU A 573 -26.38 2.99 -27.85
CA LEU A 573 -25.96 1.60 -27.70
C LEU A 573 -24.99 1.22 -28.83
N MET A 574 -23.89 0.60 -28.44
CA MET A 574 -22.95 -0.07 -29.33
C MET A 574 -22.99 -1.58 -29.03
N ALA A 575 -22.94 -2.39 -30.09
CA ALA A 575 -22.70 -3.82 -29.97
C ALA A 575 -21.55 -4.23 -30.89
N VAL A 576 -20.65 -5.07 -30.39
CA VAL A 576 -19.41 -5.49 -31.07
C VAL A 576 -19.32 -7.01 -31.03
N ILE A 577 -19.07 -7.63 -32.18
CA ILE A 577 -18.83 -9.06 -32.34
C ILE A 577 -17.33 -9.32 -32.37
N VAL A 578 -16.84 -10.23 -31.52
CA VAL A 578 -15.47 -10.75 -31.59
C VAL A 578 -15.45 -12.24 -31.89
N ASP A 579 -14.40 -12.68 -32.59
CA ASP A 579 -14.12 -14.09 -32.82
C ASP A 579 -13.46 -14.77 -31.61
N ASN A 580 -13.24 -16.09 -31.70
CA ASN A 580 -12.57 -16.90 -30.69
C ASN A 580 -11.06 -16.59 -30.51
N ARG A 581 -10.54 -15.51 -31.11
CA ARG A 581 -9.19 -14.97 -30.91
C ARG A 581 -9.20 -13.49 -30.47
N GLY A 582 -10.37 -12.93 -30.14
CA GLY A 582 -10.50 -11.54 -29.69
C GLY A 582 -10.31 -10.51 -30.81
N ARG A 583 -10.49 -10.92 -32.07
CA ARG A 583 -10.50 -10.03 -33.25
C ARG A 583 -11.92 -9.57 -33.50
N VAL A 584 -12.10 -8.27 -33.75
CA VAL A 584 -13.40 -7.70 -34.13
C VAL A 584 -13.81 -8.24 -35.50
N LEU A 585 -15.05 -8.72 -35.61
CA LEU A 585 -15.66 -9.15 -36.88
C LEU A 585 -16.60 -8.07 -37.43
N GLU A 586 -17.49 -7.56 -36.58
CA GLU A 586 -18.49 -6.56 -36.96
C GLU A 586 -18.90 -5.72 -35.75
N GLN A 587 -19.46 -4.53 -36.00
CA GLN A 587 -20.00 -3.64 -34.98
C GLN A 587 -21.25 -2.92 -35.49
N THR A 588 -22.18 -2.61 -34.58
CA THR A 588 -23.38 -1.82 -34.90
C THR A 588 -23.63 -0.72 -33.86
N ARG A 589 -24.29 0.35 -34.31
CA ARG A 589 -24.63 1.55 -33.52
C ARG A 589 -26.13 1.77 -33.55
N ILE A 590 -26.75 1.84 -32.37
CA ILE A 590 -28.19 1.98 -32.21
C ILE A 590 -28.47 3.20 -31.32
N ALA A 591 -28.96 4.28 -31.93
CA ALA A 591 -28.98 5.61 -31.33
C ALA A 591 -30.28 5.99 -30.60
N ARG A 592 -31.26 5.07 -30.51
CA ARG A 592 -32.59 5.30 -29.91
C ARG A 592 -33.14 4.07 -29.18
N LEU A 593 -32.28 3.28 -28.53
CA LEU A 593 -32.70 2.08 -27.79
C LEU A 593 -32.85 2.39 -26.30
N HIS A 594 -34.09 2.62 -25.86
CA HIS A 594 -34.42 2.82 -24.45
C HIS A 594 -35.55 1.86 -24.00
N PRO A 595 -35.36 1.00 -22.97
CA PRO A 595 -36.29 -0.09 -22.66
C PRO A 595 -37.67 0.43 -22.22
N LYS A 596 -37.69 1.49 -21.41
CA LYS A 596 -38.92 2.17 -20.93
C LYS A 596 -39.77 2.77 -22.08
N HIS A 597 -39.30 2.71 -23.33
CA HIS A 597 -40.00 3.13 -24.54
C HIS A 597 -40.09 2.04 -25.64
N ARG A 598 -39.98 0.75 -25.28
CA ARG A 598 -40.01 -0.42 -26.19
C ARG A 598 -41.07 -0.36 -27.30
N ALA A 599 -42.29 0.11 -27.00
CA ALA A 599 -43.38 0.20 -27.97
C ALA A 599 -43.10 1.18 -29.14
N ASN A 600 -42.29 2.22 -28.93
CA ASN A 600 -41.94 3.23 -29.94
C ASN A 600 -40.64 2.88 -30.67
N ASN A 601 -39.78 2.06 -30.06
CA ASN A 601 -38.41 1.78 -30.51
C ASN A 601 -38.24 0.34 -31.01
N ARG A 602 -39.33 -0.32 -31.42
CA ARG A 602 -39.33 -1.74 -31.81
C ARG A 602 -38.36 -2.01 -32.98
N ASP A 603 -38.37 -1.18 -34.01
CA ASP A 603 -37.51 -1.34 -35.19
C ASP A 603 -36.01 -1.34 -34.84
N GLU A 604 -35.61 -0.64 -33.76
CA GLU A 604 -34.24 -0.60 -33.26
C GLU A 604 -33.89 -1.86 -32.44
N TRP A 605 -34.87 -2.43 -31.71
CA TRP A 605 -34.73 -3.75 -31.06
C TRP A 605 -34.63 -4.88 -32.08
N ASP A 606 -35.49 -4.86 -33.10
CA ASP A 606 -35.51 -5.86 -34.17
C ASP A 606 -34.18 -5.80 -34.97
N ARG A 607 -33.53 -4.62 -35.12
CA ARG A 607 -32.16 -4.49 -35.64
C ARG A 607 -31.08 -5.13 -34.74
N LEU A 608 -31.15 -4.92 -33.42
CA LEU A 608 -30.18 -5.52 -32.48
C LEU A 608 -30.27 -7.06 -32.48
N VAL A 609 -31.50 -7.57 -32.52
CA VAL A 609 -31.77 -9.02 -32.65
C VAL A 609 -31.29 -9.55 -34.00
N GLN A 610 -31.54 -8.84 -35.11
CA GLN A 610 -31.07 -9.25 -36.44
C GLN A 610 -29.53 -9.30 -36.50
N PHE A 611 -28.84 -8.28 -35.97
CA PHE A 611 -27.37 -8.25 -35.90
C PHE A 611 -26.78 -9.44 -35.12
N ALA A 612 -27.45 -9.86 -34.03
CA ALA A 612 -27.08 -11.08 -33.31
C ALA A 612 -27.37 -12.35 -34.13
N VAL A 613 -28.52 -12.44 -34.81
CA VAL A 613 -28.88 -13.59 -35.67
C VAL A 613 -27.90 -13.75 -36.84
N ASP A 614 -27.51 -12.65 -37.50
CA ASP A 614 -26.59 -12.67 -38.63
C ASP A 614 -25.16 -13.08 -38.24
N ASN A 615 -24.78 -12.84 -36.98
CA ASN A 615 -23.43 -13.12 -36.47
C ASN A 615 -23.30 -14.40 -35.65
N GLU A 616 -24.38 -15.02 -35.19
CA GLU A 616 -24.37 -16.28 -34.42
C GLU A 616 -23.39 -16.29 -33.20
N PRO A 617 -23.45 -15.30 -32.27
CA PRO A 617 -22.66 -15.34 -31.04
C PRO A 617 -23.09 -16.49 -30.11
N GLY A 618 -22.13 -17.10 -29.41
CA GLY A 618 -22.42 -18.09 -28.36
C GLY A 618 -22.86 -17.44 -27.05
N CYS A 619 -22.37 -16.22 -26.79
CA CYS A 619 -22.69 -15.44 -25.60
C CYS A 619 -22.92 -13.96 -25.96
N ILE A 620 -23.89 -13.33 -25.29
CA ILE A 620 -24.14 -11.89 -25.30
C ILE A 620 -23.78 -11.34 -23.92
N LEU A 621 -22.83 -10.41 -23.90
CA LEU A 621 -22.26 -9.80 -22.71
C LEU A 621 -22.81 -8.39 -22.56
N VAL A 622 -23.49 -8.12 -21.45
CA VAL A 622 -24.05 -6.79 -21.14
C VAL A 622 -23.20 -6.13 -20.07
N ALA A 623 -22.69 -4.93 -20.35
CA ALA A 623 -21.82 -4.18 -19.44
C ALA A 623 -22.16 -2.69 -19.40
N GLY A 624 -22.05 -2.07 -18.22
CA GLY A 624 -22.38 -0.67 -17.96
C GLY A 624 -22.48 -0.41 -16.46
N ARG A 625 -22.60 0.86 -16.06
CA ARG A 625 -22.55 1.29 -14.64
C ARG A 625 -23.75 2.15 -14.24
N THR A 626 -24.93 1.71 -14.64
CA THR A 626 -26.21 2.36 -14.32
C THR A 626 -27.30 1.31 -14.11
N LEU A 627 -28.27 1.58 -13.24
CA LEU A 627 -29.41 0.69 -12.99
C LEU A 627 -30.22 0.38 -14.25
N GLU A 628 -30.33 1.31 -15.19
CA GLU A 628 -30.92 1.06 -16.52
C GLU A 628 -30.25 -0.13 -17.25
N THR A 629 -28.97 -0.42 -16.99
CA THR A 629 -28.25 -1.53 -17.65
C THR A 629 -28.87 -2.88 -17.30
N ARG A 630 -29.56 -2.97 -16.17
CA ARG A 630 -30.42 -4.11 -15.82
C ARG A 630 -31.67 -4.18 -16.70
N ASP A 631 -32.33 -3.06 -17.00
CA ASP A 631 -33.45 -3.03 -17.96
C ASP A 631 -33.00 -3.58 -19.34
N LEU A 632 -31.78 -3.23 -19.77
CA LEU A 632 -31.16 -3.74 -21.01
C LEU A 632 -30.90 -5.26 -20.96
N TYR A 633 -30.35 -5.75 -19.84
CA TYR A 633 -30.11 -7.18 -19.63
C TYR A 633 -31.41 -8.00 -19.57
N GLU A 634 -32.40 -7.57 -18.79
CA GLU A 634 -33.69 -8.26 -18.66
C GLU A 634 -34.44 -8.30 -20.00
N GLU A 635 -34.41 -7.20 -20.77
CA GLU A 635 -35.00 -7.15 -22.10
C GLU A 635 -34.27 -8.07 -23.09
N LEU A 636 -32.92 -8.04 -23.16
CA LEU A 636 -32.15 -8.94 -24.02
C LEU A 636 -32.36 -10.42 -23.66
N ARG A 637 -32.42 -10.75 -22.37
CA ARG A 637 -32.72 -12.11 -21.87
C ARG A 637 -34.15 -12.55 -22.21
N GLY A 638 -35.08 -11.59 -22.37
CA GLY A 638 -36.44 -11.83 -22.82
C GLY A 638 -36.60 -12.05 -24.34
N GLN A 639 -35.57 -11.76 -25.14
CA GLN A 639 -35.63 -11.90 -26.60
C GLN A 639 -35.37 -13.36 -27.04
N LYS A 640 -36.25 -13.88 -27.91
CA LYS A 640 -36.10 -15.23 -28.48
C LYS A 640 -35.17 -15.21 -29.70
N ILE A 641 -33.88 -15.01 -29.44
CA ILE A 641 -32.84 -15.17 -30.46
C ILE A 641 -32.71 -16.66 -30.78
N SER A 642 -32.82 -17.02 -32.06
CA SER A 642 -32.72 -18.39 -32.54
C SER A 642 -32.04 -18.42 -33.90
N TYR A 643 -30.91 -19.12 -33.98
CA TYR A 643 -30.15 -19.27 -35.22
C TYR A 643 -30.81 -20.31 -36.12
N GLY A 644 -30.71 -20.10 -37.44
CA GLY A 644 -31.28 -21.03 -38.42
C GLY A 644 -30.50 -22.34 -38.53
N GLU A 645 -31.00 -23.29 -39.32
CA GLU A 645 -30.30 -24.56 -39.62
C GLU A 645 -29.13 -24.36 -40.62
N GLY A 646 -28.31 -23.33 -40.38
CA GLY A 646 -27.34 -22.75 -41.30
C GLY A 646 -25.98 -23.45 -41.30
N ARG A 647 -25.78 -24.40 -42.23
CA ARG A 647 -24.48 -24.95 -42.68
C ARG A 647 -23.56 -25.65 -41.66
N THR A 648 -23.63 -25.37 -40.35
CA THR A 648 -22.78 -26.03 -39.34
C THR A 648 -23.59 -27.05 -38.52
N LYS A 649 -22.97 -28.18 -38.17
CA LYS A 649 -23.61 -29.24 -37.37
C LYS A 649 -23.59 -28.95 -35.85
N ARG A 650 -23.88 -27.71 -35.45
CA ARG A 650 -24.09 -27.36 -34.03
C ARG A 650 -25.59 -27.40 -33.70
N PRO A 651 -26.00 -27.76 -32.48
CA PRO A 651 -27.40 -27.73 -32.09
C PRO A 651 -27.95 -26.30 -32.10
N THR A 652 -29.26 -26.17 -32.29
CA THR A 652 -30.02 -24.90 -32.31
C THR A 652 -30.15 -24.30 -30.90
N THR A 653 -29.03 -23.92 -30.31
CA THR A 653 -28.96 -23.32 -28.97
C THR A 653 -28.97 -21.79 -29.09
N SER A 654 -29.87 -21.13 -28.38
CA SER A 654 -29.89 -19.66 -28.22
C SER A 654 -28.64 -19.16 -27.50
N PRO A 655 -28.18 -17.92 -27.73
CA PRO A 655 -27.04 -17.35 -27.01
C PRO A 655 -27.32 -17.26 -25.51
N THR A 656 -26.30 -17.51 -24.69
CA THR A 656 -26.36 -17.20 -23.26
C THR A 656 -26.25 -15.67 -23.08
N VAL A 657 -27.19 -15.04 -22.39
CA VAL A 657 -27.12 -13.61 -22.05
C VAL A 657 -26.62 -13.47 -20.61
N MET A 658 -25.52 -12.74 -20.41
CA MET A 658 -24.88 -12.56 -19.10
C MET A 658 -24.43 -11.12 -18.87
N TYR A 659 -24.27 -10.73 -17.61
CA TYR A 659 -23.46 -9.56 -17.26
C TYR A 659 -21.97 -9.89 -17.40
N ALA A 660 -21.15 -8.87 -17.63
CA ALA A 660 -19.70 -8.98 -17.65
C ALA A 660 -19.05 -7.86 -16.81
N GLU A 661 -17.91 -8.17 -16.18
CA GLU A 661 -17.10 -7.17 -15.46
C GLU A 661 -16.55 -6.10 -16.43
N ASP A 662 -16.56 -4.84 -16.01
CA ASP A 662 -16.10 -3.71 -16.81
C ASP A 662 -14.80 -3.05 -16.30
N ASP A 663 -14.20 -3.60 -15.25
CA ASP A 663 -13.07 -3.02 -14.51
C ASP A 663 -11.87 -2.66 -15.40
N THR A 664 -11.37 -3.64 -16.15
CA THR A 664 -10.34 -3.51 -17.19
C THR A 664 -10.81 -2.67 -18.38
N ALA A 665 -12.07 -2.82 -18.79
CA ALA A 665 -12.62 -2.16 -19.97
C ALA A 665 -12.74 -0.64 -19.81
N ARG A 666 -13.04 -0.16 -18.61
CA ARG A 666 -13.02 1.27 -18.23
C ARG A 666 -11.64 1.89 -18.41
N ILE A 667 -10.58 1.15 -18.10
CA ILE A 667 -9.20 1.61 -18.20
C ILE A 667 -8.77 1.58 -19.67
N TYR A 668 -8.92 0.43 -20.34
CA TYR A 668 -8.53 0.25 -21.75
C TYR A 668 -9.21 1.20 -22.73
N CYS A 669 -10.48 1.57 -22.51
CA CYS A 669 -11.23 2.37 -23.49
C CYS A 669 -10.64 3.77 -23.73
N ILE A 670 -9.93 4.33 -22.73
CA ILE A 670 -9.24 5.61 -22.77
C ILE A 670 -7.71 5.46 -22.91
N SER A 671 -7.12 4.30 -22.64
CA SER A 671 -5.67 4.19 -22.49
C SER A 671 -4.88 4.19 -23.82
N ALA A 672 -3.58 4.48 -23.73
CA ALA A 672 -2.66 4.45 -24.86
C ALA A 672 -2.57 3.06 -25.53
N ARG A 673 -2.82 1.96 -24.78
CA ARG A 673 -2.90 0.61 -25.35
C ARG A 673 -4.10 0.48 -26.28
N GLY A 674 -5.29 0.89 -25.81
CA GLY A 674 -6.52 0.87 -26.60
C GLY A 674 -6.48 1.84 -27.79
N GLN A 675 -5.90 3.02 -27.62
CA GLN A 675 -5.72 3.99 -28.71
C GLN A 675 -4.76 3.48 -29.79
N ARG A 676 -3.62 2.85 -29.43
CA ARG A 676 -2.67 2.26 -30.39
C ARG A 676 -3.24 1.02 -31.11
N GLU A 677 -4.00 0.18 -30.43
CA GLU A 677 -4.67 -0.97 -31.08
C GLU A 677 -5.82 -0.54 -32.01
N TRP A 678 -6.59 0.49 -31.64
CA TRP A 678 -7.79 0.91 -32.37
C TRP A 678 -7.92 2.45 -32.45
N PRO A 679 -7.14 3.13 -33.32
CA PRO A 679 -7.15 4.58 -33.43
C PRO A 679 -8.50 5.15 -33.87
N ASP A 680 -9.08 4.59 -34.93
CA ASP A 680 -10.33 5.08 -35.54
C ASP A 680 -11.61 4.73 -34.76
N MET A 681 -11.49 3.95 -33.67
CA MET A 681 -12.64 3.43 -32.93
C MET A 681 -13.04 4.33 -31.75
N PRO A 682 -14.32 4.67 -31.57
CA PRO A 682 -14.78 5.40 -30.39
C PRO A 682 -14.48 4.67 -29.06
N PRO A 683 -14.31 5.38 -27.93
CA PRO A 683 -14.05 4.75 -26.63
C PRO A 683 -15.06 3.67 -26.25
N LEU A 684 -16.36 3.86 -26.51
CA LEU A 684 -17.39 2.86 -26.20
C LEU A 684 -17.26 1.57 -27.03
N VAL A 685 -16.65 1.63 -28.23
CA VAL A 685 -16.29 0.42 -29.00
C VAL A 685 -15.13 -0.29 -28.33
N ARG A 686 -14.06 0.43 -27.96
CA ARG A 686 -12.90 -0.14 -27.26
C ARG A 686 -13.29 -0.76 -25.91
N TYR A 687 -14.22 -0.14 -25.19
CA TYR A 687 -14.84 -0.70 -23.99
C TYR A 687 -15.50 -2.06 -24.28
N CYS A 688 -16.39 -2.16 -25.29
CA CYS A 688 -17.01 -3.43 -25.67
C CYS A 688 -15.96 -4.49 -26.11
N ILE A 689 -14.88 -4.10 -26.80
CA ILE A 689 -13.78 -5.01 -27.16
C ILE A 689 -13.10 -5.58 -25.90
N ALA A 690 -12.77 -4.74 -24.91
CA ALA A 690 -12.16 -5.20 -23.67
C ALA A 690 -13.12 -6.03 -22.81
N VAL A 691 -14.40 -5.68 -22.70
CA VAL A 691 -15.43 -6.53 -22.05
C VAL A 691 -15.44 -7.93 -22.67
N ALA A 692 -15.38 -8.03 -24.00
CA ALA A 692 -15.33 -9.31 -24.67
C ALA A 692 -14.02 -10.08 -24.41
N ARG A 693 -12.85 -9.42 -24.45
CA ARG A 693 -11.55 -10.06 -24.15
C ARG A 693 -11.41 -10.51 -22.70
N ARG A 694 -11.86 -9.67 -21.75
CA ARG A 694 -11.93 -9.95 -20.30
C ARG A 694 -12.75 -11.20 -20.02
N TRP A 695 -13.91 -11.36 -20.69
CA TRP A 695 -14.70 -12.59 -20.65
C TRP A 695 -13.97 -13.78 -21.32
N MET A 696 -13.40 -13.59 -22.51
CA MET A 696 -12.74 -14.67 -23.25
C MET A 696 -11.53 -15.26 -22.53
N ASN A 697 -10.64 -14.44 -21.96
CA ASN A 697 -9.54 -14.92 -21.13
C ASN A 697 -9.14 -13.87 -20.08
N PRO A 698 -9.71 -13.96 -18.85
CA PRO A 698 -9.46 -13.06 -17.72
C PRO A 698 -7.99 -12.76 -17.45
N LEU A 699 -7.13 -13.78 -17.55
CA LEU A 699 -5.69 -13.72 -17.31
C LEU A 699 -4.94 -12.87 -18.35
N PHE A 700 -5.29 -13.01 -19.63
CA PHE A 700 -4.56 -12.35 -20.73
C PHE A 700 -4.91 -10.85 -20.80
N GLU A 701 -6.18 -10.49 -20.60
CA GLU A 701 -6.61 -9.08 -20.61
C GLU A 701 -6.04 -8.30 -19.40
N LEU A 702 -5.91 -8.96 -18.23
CA LEU A 702 -5.27 -8.37 -17.04
C LEU A 702 -3.75 -8.26 -17.16
N THR A 703 -3.05 -9.31 -17.58
CA THR A 703 -1.57 -9.27 -17.77
C THR A 703 -1.12 -8.31 -18.86
N ALA A 704 -2.03 -7.86 -19.73
CA ALA A 704 -1.80 -6.84 -20.75
C ALA A 704 -1.96 -5.39 -20.25
N LEU A 705 -2.33 -5.16 -18.99
CA LEU A 705 -2.32 -3.82 -18.39
C LEU A 705 -0.89 -3.32 -18.16
N SER A 706 -0.65 -2.02 -18.30
CA SER A 706 0.59 -1.38 -17.83
C SER A 706 0.57 -1.20 -16.30
N ASP A 707 1.72 -0.90 -15.70
CA ASP A 707 1.81 -0.70 -14.24
C ASP A 707 0.91 0.43 -13.73
N VAL A 708 0.75 1.52 -14.49
CA VAL A 708 -0.18 2.62 -14.16
C VAL A 708 -1.64 2.18 -14.29
N GLU A 709 -1.97 1.38 -15.32
CA GLU A 709 -3.30 0.80 -15.51
C GLU A 709 -3.63 -0.21 -14.39
N LEU A 710 -2.64 -0.99 -13.95
CA LEU A 710 -2.74 -1.98 -12.87
C LEU A 710 -2.96 -1.31 -11.50
N LEU A 711 -2.26 -0.20 -11.25
CA LEU A 711 -2.46 0.63 -10.05
C LEU A 711 -3.82 1.36 -10.02
N ALA A 712 -4.53 1.43 -11.15
CA ALA A 712 -5.91 1.95 -11.22
C ALA A 712 -6.99 0.87 -11.00
N LEU A 713 -6.62 -0.42 -10.94
CA LEU A 713 -7.54 -1.56 -10.82
C LEU A 713 -7.81 -2.00 -9.38
N ASP A 714 -6.83 -1.79 -8.48
CA ASP A 714 -6.82 -2.35 -7.12
C ASP A 714 -8.07 -1.94 -6.29
N PRO A 715 -8.86 -2.90 -5.78
CA PRO A 715 -10.07 -2.61 -5.02
C PRO A 715 -9.81 -2.17 -3.57
N SER A 716 -8.58 -2.28 -3.05
CA SER A 716 -8.33 -1.99 -1.64
C SER A 716 -8.34 -0.47 -1.34
N PRO A 717 -9.23 0.03 -0.46
CA PRO A 717 -9.42 1.46 -0.21
C PRO A 717 -8.32 2.10 0.67
N LEU A 718 -7.26 1.34 0.98
CA LEU A 718 -6.02 1.82 1.61
C LEU A 718 -4.79 1.62 0.71
N ALA A 719 -4.96 1.06 -0.50
CA ALA A 719 -3.87 0.76 -1.42
C ALA A 719 -3.14 2.01 -1.95
N SER A 720 -3.76 3.19 -1.87
CA SER A 720 -3.14 4.49 -2.16
C SER A 720 -2.19 4.99 -1.06
N LEU A 721 -2.15 4.33 0.11
CA LEU A 721 -1.24 4.64 1.21
C LEU A 721 0.00 3.72 1.21
N VAL A 722 -0.03 2.67 0.39
CA VAL A 722 1.07 1.72 0.20
C VAL A 722 2.02 2.25 -0.87
N ARG A 723 3.33 2.26 -0.59
CA ARG A 723 4.36 2.70 -1.55
C ARG A 723 4.29 1.91 -2.86
N THR A 724 4.38 2.63 -3.97
CA THR A 724 4.13 2.15 -5.33
C THR A 724 4.87 0.87 -5.66
N ASP A 725 6.17 0.78 -5.39
CA ASP A 725 7.00 -0.40 -5.71
C ASP A 725 6.61 -1.62 -4.89
N THR A 726 6.25 -1.43 -3.62
CA THR A 726 5.79 -2.53 -2.74
C THR A 726 4.49 -3.11 -3.29
N ARG A 727 3.58 -2.24 -3.73
CA ARG A 727 2.30 -2.62 -4.33
C ARG A 727 2.49 -3.29 -5.70
N LEU A 728 3.29 -2.72 -6.60
CA LEU A 728 3.62 -3.32 -7.89
C LEU A 728 4.32 -4.69 -7.74
N LYS A 729 5.31 -4.82 -6.84
CA LYS A 729 6.00 -6.10 -6.54
C LYS A 729 5.00 -7.20 -6.14
N HIS A 730 3.96 -6.86 -5.39
CA HIS A 730 2.90 -7.81 -5.01
C HIS A 730 1.86 -8.07 -6.13
N LEU A 731 1.49 -7.08 -6.93
CA LEU A 731 0.57 -7.28 -8.05
C LEU A 731 1.24 -8.08 -9.20
N HIS A 732 2.53 -7.86 -9.46
CA HIS A 732 3.34 -8.70 -10.37
C HIS A 732 3.49 -10.14 -9.85
N ARG A 733 3.56 -10.35 -8.53
CA ARG A 733 3.52 -11.70 -7.94
C ARG A 733 2.20 -12.41 -8.20
N ALA A 734 1.07 -11.71 -8.22
CA ALA A 734 -0.21 -12.30 -8.62
C ALA A 734 -0.14 -12.83 -10.07
N PHE A 735 0.45 -12.06 -10.99
CA PHE A 735 0.68 -12.51 -12.36
C PHE A 735 1.63 -13.70 -12.44
N VAL A 736 2.81 -13.64 -11.81
CA VAL A 736 3.79 -14.75 -11.82
C VAL A 736 3.18 -16.02 -11.22
N ASN A 737 2.44 -15.94 -10.12
CA ASN A 737 1.78 -17.10 -9.52
C ASN A 737 0.74 -17.71 -10.47
N VAL A 738 -0.21 -16.92 -10.97
CA VAL A 738 -1.32 -17.47 -11.78
C VAL A 738 -0.89 -17.84 -13.20
N VAL A 739 0.04 -17.12 -13.82
CA VAL A 739 0.56 -17.48 -15.16
C VAL A 739 1.25 -18.84 -15.14
N ASN A 740 2.07 -19.14 -14.12
CA ASN A 740 2.72 -20.45 -14.02
C ASN A 740 1.75 -21.54 -13.49
N LEU A 741 0.83 -21.20 -12.58
CA LEU A 741 -0.24 -22.13 -12.13
C LEU A 741 -1.19 -22.53 -13.28
N VAL A 742 -1.54 -21.61 -14.17
CA VAL A 742 -2.43 -21.88 -15.32
C VAL A 742 -1.65 -22.49 -16.48
N GLY A 743 -0.44 -22.01 -16.74
CA GLY A 743 0.38 -22.34 -17.92
C GLY A 743 -0.03 -21.56 -19.16
N VAL A 744 0.86 -21.52 -20.16
CA VAL A 744 0.73 -20.66 -21.34
C VAL A 744 0.96 -21.47 -22.62
N ASP A 745 -0.01 -21.49 -23.54
CA ASP A 745 0.19 -22.08 -24.88
C ASP A 745 1.03 -21.13 -25.75
N LEU A 746 2.24 -21.57 -26.11
CA LEU A 746 3.22 -20.74 -26.80
C LEU A 746 2.72 -20.33 -28.20
N HIS A 747 2.03 -21.22 -28.92
CA HIS A 747 1.47 -20.91 -30.25
C HIS A 747 0.28 -19.95 -30.16
N GLN A 748 -0.51 -20.02 -29.08
CA GLN A 748 -1.57 -19.06 -28.79
C GLN A 748 -1.00 -17.64 -28.57
N THR A 749 0.06 -17.49 -27.76
CA THR A 749 0.63 -16.15 -27.47
C THR A 749 1.10 -15.41 -28.72
N LEU A 750 1.73 -16.13 -29.66
CA LEU A 750 2.22 -15.54 -30.91
C LEU A 750 1.08 -14.96 -31.77
N SER A 751 -0.16 -15.45 -31.62
CA SER A 751 -1.31 -15.15 -32.48
C SER A 751 -1.87 -13.71 -32.40
N GLY A 752 -1.54 -12.92 -31.37
CA GLY A 752 -2.03 -11.54 -31.25
C GLY A 752 -1.41 -10.76 -30.10
N ALA A 753 -1.37 -9.42 -30.18
CA ALA A 753 -0.64 -8.56 -29.24
C ALA A 753 -1.04 -8.81 -27.77
N TRP A 754 -2.33 -8.71 -27.45
CA TRP A 754 -2.86 -8.93 -26.09
C TRP A 754 -2.64 -10.36 -25.54
N MET A 755 -2.36 -11.34 -26.41
CA MET A 755 -2.07 -12.72 -26.00
C MET A 755 -0.60 -12.94 -25.61
N ARG A 756 0.29 -11.96 -25.84
CA ARG A 756 1.73 -12.09 -25.56
C ARG A 756 2.10 -11.71 -24.13
N SER A 757 1.33 -10.81 -23.53
CA SER A 757 1.60 -10.22 -22.21
C SER A 757 1.76 -11.20 -21.04
N PRO A 758 1.16 -12.42 -21.05
CA PRO A 758 1.49 -13.45 -20.05
C PRO A 758 2.96 -13.92 -20.08
N LEU A 759 3.64 -13.92 -21.24
CA LEU A 759 4.97 -14.55 -21.38
C LEU A 759 6.03 -13.94 -20.45
N GLN A 760 5.97 -12.64 -20.17
CA GLN A 760 6.92 -11.97 -19.27
C GLN A 760 6.81 -12.42 -17.80
N TYR A 761 5.71 -13.07 -17.42
CA TYR A 761 5.44 -13.56 -16.07
C TYR A 761 5.67 -15.07 -15.93
N VAL A 762 6.03 -15.77 -17.01
CA VAL A 762 6.55 -17.15 -16.95
C VAL A 762 7.92 -17.11 -16.27
N CYS A 763 8.24 -18.07 -15.40
CA CYS A 763 9.57 -18.15 -14.77
C CYS A 763 10.68 -18.36 -15.80
N GLY A 764 11.90 -17.90 -15.49
CA GLY A 764 13.00 -17.76 -16.45
C GLY A 764 12.88 -16.48 -17.30
N LEU A 765 11.69 -16.16 -17.78
CA LEU A 765 11.41 -15.02 -18.65
C LEU A 765 11.09 -13.74 -17.85
N GLY A 766 11.46 -12.59 -18.41
CA GLY A 766 10.92 -11.28 -18.06
C GLY A 766 10.51 -10.53 -19.34
N PRO A 767 10.25 -9.22 -19.28
CA PRO A 767 9.83 -8.45 -20.44
C PRO A 767 10.84 -8.52 -21.60
N ARG A 768 12.14 -8.42 -21.33
CA ARG A 768 13.17 -8.45 -22.39
C ARG A 768 13.28 -9.85 -23.02
N LYS A 769 13.33 -10.92 -22.20
CA LYS A 769 13.45 -12.30 -22.70
C LYS A 769 12.17 -12.80 -23.39
N ALA A 770 10.99 -12.40 -22.92
CA ALA A 770 9.72 -12.70 -23.59
C ALA A 770 9.61 -12.02 -24.96
N GLU A 771 9.99 -10.73 -25.07
CA GLU A 771 9.96 -10.03 -26.36
C GLU A 771 10.96 -10.62 -27.36
N MET A 772 12.16 -10.99 -26.90
CA MET A 772 13.17 -11.71 -27.70
C MET A 772 12.64 -13.05 -28.23
N LEU A 773 11.96 -13.83 -27.38
CA LEU A 773 11.36 -15.11 -27.76
C LEU A 773 10.26 -14.90 -28.82
N VAL A 774 9.35 -13.94 -28.61
CA VAL A 774 8.29 -13.60 -29.59
C VAL A 774 8.88 -13.16 -30.94
N LYS A 775 9.93 -12.34 -30.93
CA LYS A 775 10.63 -11.89 -32.16
C LYS A 775 11.27 -13.07 -32.90
N SER A 776 11.90 -13.99 -32.17
CA SER A 776 12.57 -15.17 -32.74
C SER A 776 11.60 -16.20 -33.32
N LEU A 777 10.43 -16.35 -32.70
CA LEU A 777 9.38 -17.30 -33.11
C LEU A 777 8.37 -16.74 -34.11
N ALA A 778 8.50 -15.48 -34.53
CA ALA A 778 7.61 -14.85 -35.51
C ALA A 778 7.58 -15.56 -36.88
N HIS A 779 8.63 -16.33 -37.21
CA HIS A 779 8.79 -17.04 -38.48
C HIS A 779 9.17 -18.52 -38.32
N THR A 780 9.18 -19.07 -37.10
CA THR A 780 9.59 -20.45 -36.82
C THR A 780 8.55 -21.17 -35.97
N THR A 781 8.29 -22.43 -36.30
CA THR A 781 7.37 -23.31 -35.56
C THR A 781 8.15 -24.28 -34.72
N ILE A 782 8.08 -24.15 -33.39
CA ILE A 782 8.62 -25.14 -32.46
C ILE A 782 7.78 -26.42 -32.51
N ALA A 783 8.44 -27.57 -32.64
CA ALA A 783 7.83 -28.90 -32.64
C ALA A 783 7.82 -29.57 -31.27
N ASN A 784 8.74 -29.20 -30.36
CA ASN A 784 8.80 -29.73 -28.98
C ASN A 784 9.52 -28.77 -28.00
N ARG A 785 9.42 -29.02 -26.68
CA ARG A 785 10.06 -28.19 -25.65
C ARG A 785 11.58 -28.18 -25.70
N THR A 786 12.24 -29.26 -26.15
CA THR A 786 13.71 -29.29 -26.15
C THR A 786 14.33 -28.35 -27.18
N GLU A 787 13.59 -27.96 -28.24
CA GLU A 787 14.01 -26.91 -29.18
C GLU A 787 14.10 -25.52 -28.54
N LEU A 788 13.46 -25.24 -27.39
CA LEU A 788 13.55 -23.94 -26.70
C LEU A 788 15.00 -23.56 -26.34
N SER A 789 15.86 -24.56 -26.11
CA SER A 789 17.30 -24.43 -25.87
C SER A 789 18.07 -23.70 -26.98
N ARG A 790 17.49 -23.54 -28.18
CA ARG A 790 18.10 -22.78 -29.28
C ARG A 790 17.99 -21.25 -29.13
N TRP A 791 17.11 -20.78 -28.24
CA TRP A 791 16.83 -19.35 -28.01
C TRP A 791 16.94 -18.93 -26.55
N LEU A 792 16.90 -19.89 -25.62
CA LEU A 792 17.01 -19.71 -24.17
C LEU A 792 18.16 -20.59 -23.67
N GLY A 793 19.01 -20.07 -22.78
CA GLY A 793 20.05 -20.88 -22.14
C GLY A 793 19.47 -21.99 -21.25
N PRO A 794 20.26 -23.01 -20.87
CA PRO A 794 19.78 -24.17 -20.11
C PRO A 794 19.02 -23.84 -18.82
N VAL A 795 19.47 -22.89 -17.99
CA VAL A 795 18.82 -22.48 -16.73
C VAL A 795 17.50 -21.76 -16.99
N VAL A 796 17.46 -20.83 -17.95
CA VAL A 796 16.23 -20.13 -18.34
C VAL A 796 15.22 -21.10 -18.97
N CYS A 797 15.70 -22.02 -19.81
CA CYS A 797 14.92 -23.09 -20.42
C CYS A 797 14.34 -24.03 -19.36
N PHE A 798 15.18 -24.49 -18.41
CA PHE A 798 14.77 -25.32 -17.28
C PHE A 798 13.65 -24.65 -16.47
N ASN A 799 13.80 -23.37 -16.14
CA ASN A 799 12.73 -22.64 -15.44
C ASN A 799 11.42 -22.62 -16.25
N CYS A 800 11.45 -22.21 -17.52
CA CYS A 800 10.21 -21.95 -18.27
C CYS A 800 9.51 -23.21 -18.85
N ALA A 801 10.24 -24.30 -19.12
CA ALA A 801 9.78 -25.34 -20.05
C ALA A 801 8.42 -25.95 -19.70
N SER A 802 8.22 -26.38 -18.45
CA SER A 802 6.95 -27.00 -17.99
C SER A 802 5.73 -26.08 -18.07
N PHE A 803 5.94 -24.76 -17.94
CA PHE A 803 4.88 -23.74 -17.92
C PHE A 803 4.50 -23.27 -19.33
N LEU A 804 5.36 -23.52 -20.31
CA LEU A 804 5.05 -23.37 -21.74
C LEU A 804 4.44 -24.67 -22.27
N ARG A 805 3.19 -24.61 -22.72
CA ARG A 805 2.50 -25.70 -23.42
C ARG A 805 2.78 -25.58 -24.91
N ILE A 806 3.13 -26.70 -25.55
CA ILE A 806 3.42 -26.75 -26.99
C ILE A 806 2.55 -27.82 -27.64
N SER A 807 1.82 -27.46 -28.70
CA SER A 807 1.00 -28.40 -29.48
C SER A 807 1.86 -29.22 -30.46
N GLY A 808 2.85 -29.93 -29.91
CA GLY A 808 3.90 -30.66 -30.62
C GLY A 808 3.63 -32.15 -30.84
N ASP A 809 4.64 -32.87 -31.33
CA ASP A 809 4.60 -34.33 -31.53
C ASP A 809 4.79 -35.12 -30.22
N GLU A 810 5.58 -34.59 -29.28
CA GLU A 810 5.78 -35.18 -27.95
C GLU A 810 4.51 -35.00 -27.09
N PRO A 811 3.82 -36.09 -26.66
CA PRO A 811 2.61 -35.98 -25.84
C PRO A 811 2.86 -35.29 -24.49
N LEU A 812 4.04 -35.42 -23.88
CA LEU A 812 4.35 -34.82 -22.58
C LEU A 812 4.50 -33.29 -22.64
N ASP A 813 4.75 -32.70 -23.81
CA ASP A 813 4.75 -31.23 -24.01
C ASP A 813 3.35 -30.61 -23.88
N ARG A 814 2.33 -31.45 -23.84
CA ARG A 814 0.94 -31.13 -23.54
C ARG A 814 0.56 -31.42 -22.09
N THR A 815 1.55 -31.56 -21.20
CA THR A 815 1.40 -31.72 -19.75
C THR A 815 2.25 -30.72 -18.97
N ARG A 816 2.02 -30.58 -17.66
CA ARG A 816 2.89 -29.84 -16.72
C ARG A 816 4.16 -30.60 -16.32
N VAL A 817 4.30 -31.87 -16.72
CA VAL A 817 5.50 -32.67 -16.41
C VAL A 817 6.73 -31.92 -16.96
N HIS A 818 7.74 -31.74 -16.12
CA HIS A 818 9.00 -31.11 -16.52
C HIS A 818 9.83 -32.07 -17.41
N PRO A 819 10.54 -31.60 -18.45
CA PRO A 819 11.38 -32.44 -19.31
C PRO A 819 12.39 -33.33 -18.57
N GLU A 820 12.92 -32.90 -17.42
CA GLU A 820 13.79 -33.74 -16.55
C GLU A 820 13.12 -35.07 -16.15
N ASN A 821 11.79 -35.07 -16.01
CA ASN A 821 10.98 -36.18 -15.52
C ASN A 821 10.31 -36.97 -16.67
N TYR A 822 10.59 -36.65 -17.94
CA TYR A 822 10.07 -37.40 -19.08
C TYR A 822 10.48 -38.89 -19.07
N PRO A 823 11.74 -39.27 -18.72
CA PRO A 823 12.10 -40.69 -18.57
C PRO A 823 11.30 -41.39 -17.46
N LEU A 824 11.03 -40.68 -16.35
CA LEU A 824 10.23 -41.20 -15.24
C LEU A 824 8.76 -41.39 -15.62
N ALA A 825 8.17 -40.42 -16.34
CA ALA A 825 6.79 -40.49 -16.82
C ALA A 825 6.59 -41.59 -17.88
N ARG A 826 7.53 -41.76 -18.82
CA ARG A 826 7.51 -42.85 -19.81
C ARG A 826 7.59 -44.22 -19.15
N LYS A 827 8.56 -44.40 -18.23
CA LYS A 827 8.70 -45.65 -17.47
C LYS A 827 7.46 -45.97 -16.64
N MET A 828 6.93 -45.01 -15.90
CA MET A 828 5.69 -45.16 -15.12
C MET A 828 4.48 -45.52 -16.01
N ALA A 829 4.44 -45.02 -17.25
CA ALA A 829 3.43 -45.41 -18.23
C ALA A 829 3.65 -46.83 -18.79
N ALA A 830 4.89 -47.27 -18.99
CA ALA A 830 5.21 -48.65 -19.40
C ALA A 830 4.86 -49.65 -18.29
N ASP A 831 5.24 -49.35 -17.05
CA ASP A 831 4.92 -50.14 -15.85
C ASP A 831 3.40 -50.29 -15.67
N ALA A 832 2.62 -49.21 -15.82
CA ALA A 832 1.15 -49.24 -15.72
C ALA A 832 0.43 -50.03 -16.84
N MET A 833 1.08 -50.21 -18.00
CA MET A 833 0.53 -50.93 -19.14
C MET A 833 1.06 -52.36 -19.28
N GLU A 834 1.91 -52.82 -18.35
CA GLU A 834 2.60 -54.11 -18.41
C GLU A 834 3.44 -54.28 -19.71
N LEU A 835 3.97 -53.17 -20.24
CA LEU A 835 4.75 -53.13 -21.49
C LEU A 835 6.25 -53.32 -21.25
N ALA A 836 6.95 -53.77 -22.29
CA ALA A 836 8.42 -53.83 -22.27
C ALA A 836 9.03 -52.44 -22.52
N LEU A 837 10.18 -52.18 -21.90
CA LEU A 837 10.94 -50.92 -21.94
C LEU A 837 11.47 -50.51 -23.35
N GLU A 838 11.13 -51.26 -24.40
CA GLU A 838 11.44 -50.93 -25.80
C GLU A 838 10.30 -50.11 -26.47
N ASP A 839 9.14 -49.96 -25.81
CA ASP A 839 7.93 -49.29 -26.32
C ASP A 839 7.55 -48.01 -25.55
N ASP A 840 8.46 -47.46 -24.73
CA ASP A 840 8.25 -46.32 -23.80
C ASP A 840 7.47 -45.11 -24.37
N GLU A 841 7.75 -44.66 -25.59
CA GLU A 841 7.02 -43.55 -26.22
C GLU A 841 5.56 -43.92 -26.56
N ARG A 842 5.32 -45.18 -26.95
CA ARG A 842 3.98 -45.70 -27.20
C ARG A 842 3.22 -45.93 -25.90
N ALA A 843 3.91 -46.28 -24.82
CA ALA A 843 3.32 -46.49 -23.51
C ALA A 843 2.60 -45.23 -22.99
N VAL A 844 3.22 -44.04 -23.12
CA VAL A 844 2.57 -42.76 -22.77
C VAL A 844 1.27 -42.55 -23.56
N HIS A 845 1.31 -42.74 -24.88
CA HIS A 845 0.12 -42.57 -25.72
C HIS A 845 -0.96 -43.64 -25.46
N ALA A 846 -0.59 -44.84 -25.00
CA ALA A 846 -1.54 -45.88 -24.59
C ALA A 846 -2.16 -45.58 -23.21
N VAL A 847 -1.37 -45.10 -22.24
CA VAL A 847 -1.87 -44.67 -20.92
C VAL A 847 -2.83 -43.50 -21.03
N MET A 848 -2.53 -42.50 -21.86
CA MET A 848 -3.45 -41.38 -22.10
C MET A 848 -4.78 -41.81 -22.76
N GLN A 849 -4.88 -43.03 -23.31
CA GLN A 849 -6.15 -43.62 -23.77
C GLN A 849 -6.84 -44.49 -22.70
N HIS A 850 -6.09 -44.96 -21.70
CA HIS A 850 -6.56 -45.84 -20.63
C HIS A 850 -6.11 -45.35 -19.23
N PRO A 851 -6.44 -44.11 -18.83
CA PRO A 851 -5.86 -43.43 -17.67
C PRO A 851 -6.14 -44.09 -16.31
N THR A 852 -7.16 -44.95 -16.23
CA THR A 852 -7.46 -45.73 -15.02
C THR A 852 -6.37 -46.76 -14.67
N ARG A 853 -5.50 -47.15 -15.62
CA ARG A 853 -4.36 -48.04 -15.33
C ARG A 853 -3.34 -47.42 -14.38
N LEU A 854 -3.31 -46.10 -14.26
CA LEU A 854 -2.47 -45.39 -13.27
C LEU A 854 -3.03 -45.48 -11.84
N ASP A 855 -4.25 -46.01 -11.66
CA ASP A 855 -4.82 -46.29 -10.34
C ASP A 855 -4.39 -47.67 -9.79
N ASP A 856 -3.88 -48.55 -10.65
CA ASP A 856 -3.28 -49.84 -10.25
C ASP A 856 -1.87 -49.69 -9.63
N LEU A 857 -1.22 -48.52 -9.78
CA LEU A 857 0.15 -48.26 -9.29
C LEU A 857 0.21 -47.78 -7.83
N LEU A 858 0.90 -48.55 -6.98
CA LEU A 858 1.23 -48.16 -5.61
C LEU A 858 2.43 -47.19 -5.57
N LEU A 859 2.18 -45.90 -5.79
CA LEU A 859 3.21 -44.85 -5.84
C LEU A 859 4.08 -44.75 -4.57
N ASP A 860 3.52 -45.13 -3.42
CA ASP A 860 4.23 -45.28 -2.15
C ASP A 860 5.35 -46.32 -2.18
N GLU A 861 5.14 -47.43 -2.88
CA GLU A 861 6.14 -48.49 -3.02
C GLU A 861 7.09 -48.16 -4.18
N TYR A 862 6.57 -47.56 -5.25
CA TYR A 862 7.35 -47.04 -6.38
C TYR A 862 8.42 -46.04 -5.91
N ALA A 863 8.05 -45.02 -5.13
CA ALA A 863 8.99 -44.05 -4.55
C ALA A 863 10.06 -44.72 -3.67
N LYS A 864 9.68 -45.72 -2.87
CA LYS A 864 10.63 -46.53 -2.07
C LYS A 864 11.55 -47.37 -2.95
N GLU A 865 11.15 -47.77 -4.15
CA GLU A 865 12.05 -48.40 -5.13
C GLU A 865 12.98 -47.41 -5.84
N LEU A 866 12.56 -46.16 -6.08
CA LEU A 866 13.46 -45.13 -6.63
C LEU A 866 14.59 -44.85 -5.63
N ILE A 867 14.27 -44.68 -4.35
CA ILE A 867 15.25 -44.47 -3.28
C ILE A 867 16.22 -45.65 -3.17
N LYS A 868 15.74 -46.90 -3.26
CA LYS A 868 16.61 -48.11 -3.30
C LYS A 868 17.54 -48.19 -4.53
N ARG A 869 17.32 -47.38 -5.56
CA ARG A 869 18.09 -47.32 -6.80
C ARG A 869 19.02 -46.09 -6.88
N GLY A 870 19.17 -45.32 -5.80
CA GLY A 870 19.95 -44.08 -5.81
C GLY A 870 19.26 -42.93 -6.54
N GLN A 871 17.92 -42.85 -6.45
CA GLN A 871 17.15 -41.73 -7.00
C GLN A 871 16.40 -40.99 -5.89
N PRO A 872 16.28 -39.64 -5.98
CA PRO A 872 15.64 -38.83 -4.95
C PRO A 872 14.18 -39.20 -4.73
N ALA A 873 13.67 -38.89 -3.53
CA ALA A 873 12.34 -39.24 -3.05
C ALA A 873 11.21 -38.44 -3.77
N LYS A 874 10.99 -38.72 -5.05
CA LYS A 874 10.05 -38.02 -5.95
C LYS A 874 8.57 -38.42 -5.77
N HIS A 875 8.08 -38.55 -4.53
CA HIS A 875 6.71 -39.04 -4.28
C HIS A 875 5.61 -38.05 -4.73
N LEU A 876 5.70 -36.78 -4.35
CA LEU A 876 4.75 -35.74 -4.77
C LEU A 876 4.84 -35.52 -6.30
N THR A 877 6.05 -35.62 -6.85
CA THR A 877 6.33 -35.54 -8.29
C THR A 877 5.64 -36.69 -9.06
N LEU A 878 5.62 -37.91 -8.51
CA LEU A 878 4.90 -39.05 -9.09
C LEU A 878 3.37 -38.85 -9.06
N LEU A 879 2.83 -38.21 -8.02
CA LEU A 879 1.42 -37.83 -7.94
C LEU A 879 1.05 -36.77 -8.98
N ASP A 880 1.90 -35.74 -9.18
CA ASP A 880 1.72 -34.75 -10.26
C ASP A 880 1.77 -35.41 -11.65
N ILE A 881 2.76 -36.28 -11.90
CA ILE A 881 2.88 -37.05 -13.15
C ILE A 881 1.64 -37.91 -13.38
N LYS A 882 1.12 -38.57 -12.34
CA LYS A 882 -0.12 -39.35 -12.43
C LYS A 882 -1.29 -38.47 -12.85
N ALA A 883 -1.53 -37.35 -12.16
CA ALA A 883 -2.65 -36.47 -12.46
C ALA A 883 -2.57 -35.90 -13.89
N GLU A 884 -1.37 -35.52 -14.34
CA GLU A 884 -1.12 -35.00 -15.68
C GLU A 884 -1.19 -36.06 -16.79
N LEU A 885 -0.83 -37.32 -16.53
CA LEU A 885 -1.07 -38.41 -17.48
C LEU A 885 -2.54 -38.84 -17.53
N GLN A 886 -3.28 -38.68 -16.42
CA GLN A 886 -4.72 -38.95 -16.36
C GLN A 886 -5.55 -37.85 -17.04
N GLN A 887 -5.21 -36.58 -16.86
CA GLN A 887 -5.89 -35.42 -17.46
C GLN A 887 -4.88 -34.31 -17.87
N PRO A 888 -4.26 -34.42 -19.06
CA PRO A 888 -3.18 -33.53 -19.52
C PRO A 888 -3.51 -32.03 -19.43
N TYR A 889 -2.69 -31.30 -18.66
CA TYR A 889 -2.72 -29.84 -18.51
C TYR A 889 -4.09 -29.28 -18.14
N THR A 890 -4.75 -29.96 -17.21
CA THR A 890 -6.04 -29.54 -16.64
C THR A 890 -5.96 -28.08 -16.18
N ASP A 891 -6.96 -27.29 -16.58
CA ASP A 891 -7.08 -25.89 -16.17
C ASP A 891 -7.76 -25.86 -14.79
N LEU A 892 -7.02 -25.40 -13.79
CA LEU A 892 -7.42 -25.43 -12.38
C LEU A 892 -8.38 -24.28 -12.01
N ARG A 893 -8.84 -23.52 -13.01
CA ARG A 893 -9.70 -22.34 -12.85
C ARG A 893 -11.18 -22.70 -12.80
N THR A 894 -11.94 -21.87 -12.09
CA THR A 894 -13.38 -22.04 -11.90
C THR A 894 -14.16 -21.56 -13.13
N LEU A 895 -15.24 -22.27 -13.49
CA LEU A 895 -16.17 -21.79 -14.52
C LEU A 895 -16.74 -20.42 -14.10
N SER A 896 -16.50 -19.38 -14.90
CA SER A 896 -17.09 -18.07 -14.65
C SER A 896 -18.62 -18.13 -14.73
N THR A 897 -19.28 -17.37 -13.86
CA THR A 897 -20.74 -17.22 -13.78
C THR A 897 -21.18 -15.77 -14.03
N GLY A 898 -20.28 -14.91 -14.50
CA GLY A 898 -20.42 -13.45 -14.40
C GLY A 898 -19.97 -12.91 -13.03
N PRO A 899 -20.13 -11.60 -12.77
CA PRO A 899 -19.87 -11.01 -11.45
C PRO A 899 -20.78 -11.59 -10.36
N SER A 900 -20.35 -11.54 -9.10
CA SER A 900 -21.20 -11.89 -7.95
C SER A 900 -22.34 -10.88 -7.76
N GLU A 901 -23.32 -11.19 -6.90
CA GLU A 901 -24.46 -10.31 -6.64
C GLU A 901 -24.01 -8.99 -5.98
N GLU A 902 -23.03 -9.06 -5.07
CA GLU A 902 -22.37 -7.91 -4.45
C GLU A 902 -21.61 -7.06 -5.49
N ALA A 903 -20.79 -7.69 -6.33
CA ALA A 903 -19.99 -7.02 -7.36
C ALA A 903 -20.87 -6.40 -8.46
N LEU A 904 -21.98 -7.06 -8.83
CA LEU A 904 -22.97 -6.53 -9.76
C LEU A 904 -23.72 -5.34 -9.14
N PHE A 905 -24.06 -5.41 -7.85
CA PHE A 905 -24.68 -4.31 -7.12
C PHE A 905 -23.75 -3.08 -7.09
N GLU A 906 -22.48 -3.24 -6.73
CA GLU A 906 -21.49 -2.16 -6.75
C GLU A 906 -21.24 -1.60 -8.16
N MET A 907 -21.13 -2.47 -9.18
CA MET A 907 -20.90 -2.04 -10.56
C MET A 907 -22.03 -1.14 -11.09
N LEU A 908 -23.30 -1.50 -10.81
CA LEU A 908 -24.49 -0.81 -11.35
C LEU A 908 -24.98 0.37 -10.50
N THR A 909 -24.71 0.39 -9.19
CA THR A 909 -25.20 1.43 -8.26
C THR A 909 -24.11 2.38 -7.77
N GLY A 910 -22.85 1.92 -7.72
CA GLY A 910 -21.76 2.60 -7.01
C GLY A 910 -21.81 2.46 -5.49
N GLU A 911 -22.77 1.69 -4.94
CA GLU A 911 -22.89 1.41 -3.51
C GLU A 911 -22.21 0.08 -3.16
N ASN A 912 -21.54 0.03 -2.01
CA ASN A 912 -20.93 -1.20 -1.49
C ASN A 912 -21.12 -1.26 0.04
N GLU A 913 -20.60 -2.31 0.70
CA GLU A 913 -20.67 -2.46 2.16
C GLU A 913 -20.13 -1.26 2.95
N ARG A 914 -19.33 -0.39 2.30
CA ARG A 914 -18.77 0.82 2.90
C ARG A 914 -19.62 2.07 2.74
N THR A 915 -20.63 2.08 1.87
CA THR A 915 -21.60 3.18 1.72
C THR A 915 -23.00 2.79 2.17
N LEU A 916 -23.39 1.52 1.99
CA LEU A 916 -24.71 0.99 2.27
C LEU A 916 -24.61 -0.32 3.06
N TRP A 917 -25.09 -0.31 4.31
CA TRP A 917 -25.11 -1.48 5.19
C TRP A 917 -26.39 -1.54 6.02
N ILE A 918 -26.69 -2.69 6.63
CA ILE A 918 -27.86 -2.84 7.51
C ILE A 918 -27.72 -1.89 8.71
N GLY A 919 -28.67 -0.97 8.87
CA GLY A 919 -28.62 0.09 9.87
C GLY A 919 -27.89 1.36 9.45
N ALA A 920 -27.46 1.51 8.19
CA ALA A 920 -27.00 2.80 7.66
C ALA A 920 -28.14 3.83 7.68
N PRO A 921 -27.88 5.09 8.08
CA PRO A 921 -28.79 6.20 7.81
C PRO A 921 -28.58 6.68 6.38
N VAL A 922 -29.67 6.78 5.64
CA VAL A 922 -29.71 7.14 4.22
C VAL A 922 -30.76 8.22 4.00
N ARG A 923 -30.43 9.23 3.19
CA ARG A 923 -31.39 10.23 2.74
C ARG A 923 -32.11 9.71 1.50
N VAL A 924 -33.42 9.49 1.62
CA VAL A 924 -34.24 8.92 0.55
C VAL A 924 -35.28 9.90 0.06
N GLN A 925 -35.56 9.91 -1.25
CA GLN A 925 -36.64 10.69 -1.85
C GLN A 925 -37.87 9.81 -2.07
N ILE A 926 -39.05 10.28 -1.64
CA ILE A 926 -40.31 9.55 -1.82
C ILE A 926 -40.74 9.62 -3.29
N VAL A 927 -40.77 8.48 -3.97
CA VAL A 927 -41.19 8.38 -5.38
C VAL A 927 -42.71 8.20 -5.48
N ARG A 928 -43.28 7.29 -4.67
CA ARG A 928 -44.71 6.96 -4.73
C ARG A 928 -45.28 6.70 -3.34
N VAL A 929 -46.46 7.26 -3.08
CA VAL A 929 -47.24 7.01 -1.85
C VAL A 929 -48.51 6.25 -2.23
N GLY A 930 -48.66 5.04 -1.70
CA GLY A 930 -49.83 4.17 -1.86
C GLY A 930 -50.03 3.31 -0.61
N ASP A 931 -50.46 2.06 -0.79
CA ASP A 931 -50.51 1.05 0.28
C ASP A 931 -49.11 0.77 0.89
N ARG A 932 -48.08 0.81 0.04
CA ARG A 932 -46.67 0.95 0.44
C ARG A 932 -46.13 2.30 -0.04
N ILE A 933 -45.19 2.86 0.72
CA ILE A 933 -44.44 4.06 0.33
C ILE A 933 -43.14 3.58 -0.33
N ILE A 934 -42.92 3.97 -1.58
CA ILE A 934 -41.67 3.71 -2.31
C ILE A 934 -40.78 4.93 -2.20
N ALA A 935 -39.55 4.70 -1.77
CA ALA A 935 -38.50 5.69 -1.68
C ALA A 935 -37.30 5.29 -2.58
N ARG A 936 -36.45 6.26 -2.92
CA ARG A 936 -35.26 6.09 -3.76
C ARG A 936 -34.03 6.74 -3.13
N LEU A 937 -32.89 6.06 -3.18
CA LEU A 937 -31.58 6.55 -2.74
C LEU A 937 -30.92 7.44 -3.81
N ALA A 938 -29.85 8.13 -3.46
CA ALA A 938 -29.09 8.97 -4.39
C ALA A 938 -28.43 8.16 -5.53
N SER A 939 -28.06 6.91 -5.26
CA SER A 939 -27.59 5.88 -6.20
C SER A 939 -28.68 5.34 -7.14
N GLY A 940 -29.92 5.83 -7.05
CA GLY A 940 -31.04 5.45 -7.90
C GLY A 940 -31.79 4.19 -7.44
N VAL A 941 -31.25 3.44 -6.47
CA VAL A 941 -31.86 2.24 -5.89
C VAL A 941 -33.21 2.59 -5.23
N GLU A 942 -34.26 1.79 -5.49
CA GLU A 942 -35.60 1.97 -4.90
C GLU A 942 -35.86 0.96 -3.78
N GLY A 943 -36.89 1.20 -2.95
CA GLY A 943 -37.32 0.25 -1.92
C GLY A 943 -38.46 0.76 -1.05
N THR A 944 -38.88 -0.03 -0.05
CA THR A 944 -40.02 0.31 0.81
C THR A 944 -39.61 1.18 1.99
N LEU A 945 -40.33 2.28 2.23
CA LEU A 945 -40.19 3.05 3.47
C LEU A 945 -41.31 2.69 4.46
N HIS A 946 -40.94 1.97 5.52
CA HIS A 946 -41.79 1.66 6.66
C HIS A 946 -41.93 2.89 7.57
N THR A 947 -43.13 3.47 7.61
CA THR A 947 -43.49 4.56 8.52
C THR A 947 -44.98 4.58 8.82
N GLY A 948 -45.36 5.10 9.99
CA GLY A 948 -46.75 5.44 10.33
C GLY A 948 -47.16 6.86 9.94
N GLU A 949 -46.25 7.63 9.33
CA GLU A 949 -46.44 9.07 9.05
C GLU A 949 -46.82 9.34 7.58
N ARG A 950 -47.59 10.41 7.36
CA ARG A 950 -48.10 10.78 6.03
C ARG A 950 -47.12 11.66 5.25
N LEU A 951 -46.26 11.01 4.47
CA LEU A 951 -45.30 11.67 3.57
C LEU A 951 -45.92 12.05 2.21
N ARG A 952 -45.19 12.85 1.42
CA ARG A 952 -45.61 13.28 0.07
C ARG A 952 -44.60 12.84 -1.01
N PRO A 953 -45.02 12.52 -2.23
CA PRO A 953 -44.10 12.34 -3.36
C PRO A 953 -43.21 13.56 -3.59
N GLY A 954 -41.95 13.33 -3.98
CA GLY A 954 -40.90 14.35 -4.16
C GLY A 954 -40.20 14.80 -2.88
N GLN A 955 -40.76 14.54 -1.69
CA GLN A 955 -40.16 14.86 -0.40
C GLN A 955 -38.90 14.01 -0.14
N SER A 956 -37.84 14.61 0.38
CA SER A 956 -36.70 13.87 0.97
C SER A 956 -36.93 13.67 2.46
N VAL A 957 -36.55 12.49 2.98
CA VAL A 957 -36.56 12.16 4.41
C VAL A 957 -35.30 11.37 4.76
N ASP A 958 -34.91 11.44 6.03
CA ASP A 958 -33.80 10.66 6.56
C ASP A 958 -34.34 9.36 7.16
N ALA A 959 -33.78 8.22 6.75
CA ALA A 959 -34.27 6.88 7.05
C ALA A 959 -33.12 5.94 7.39
N LYS A 960 -33.39 4.89 8.16
CA LYS A 960 -32.42 3.84 8.51
C LYS A 960 -32.69 2.57 7.70
N VAL A 961 -31.68 2.04 7.03
CA VAL A 961 -31.75 0.75 6.30
C VAL A 961 -32.09 -0.37 7.27
N VAL A 962 -33.04 -1.23 6.88
CA VAL A 962 -33.49 -2.41 7.64
C VAL A 962 -32.99 -3.69 6.97
N SER A 963 -33.11 -3.78 5.65
CA SER A 963 -32.65 -4.91 4.84
C SER A 963 -32.28 -4.46 3.43
N ILE A 964 -31.32 -5.17 2.83
CA ILE A 964 -30.82 -4.95 1.47
C ILE A 964 -31.03 -6.25 0.70
N ASP A 965 -31.64 -6.18 -0.48
CA ASP A 965 -31.80 -7.29 -1.42
C ASP A 965 -30.98 -6.99 -2.67
N LEU A 966 -29.84 -7.69 -2.80
CA LEU A 966 -28.90 -7.55 -3.91
C LEU A 966 -29.46 -8.11 -5.23
N VAL A 967 -30.34 -9.12 -5.16
CA VAL A 967 -30.93 -9.77 -6.34
C VAL A 967 -31.99 -8.88 -6.97
N SER A 968 -32.88 -8.31 -6.15
CA SER A 968 -33.95 -7.42 -6.64
C SER A 968 -33.53 -5.96 -6.73
N PHE A 969 -32.33 -5.59 -6.26
CA PHE A 969 -31.84 -4.21 -6.12
C PHE A 969 -32.83 -3.35 -5.33
N SER A 970 -33.23 -3.84 -4.16
CA SER A 970 -34.23 -3.21 -3.29
C SER A 970 -33.67 -2.96 -1.88
N VAL A 971 -33.98 -1.80 -1.30
CA VAL A 971 -33.53 -1.42 0.05
C VAL A 971 -34.72 -1.00 0.91
N ASP A 972 -35.12 -1.85 1.84
CA ASP A 972 -36.21 -1.53 2.77
C ASP A 972 -35.66 -0.71 3.94
N CYS A 973 -36.34 0.40 4.22
CA CYS A 973 -35.94 1.44 5.17
C CYS A 973 -37.03 1.70 6.22
N LYS A 974 -36.65 2.15 7.41
CA LYS A 974 -37.54 2.69 8.45
C LYS A 974 -37.29 4.20 8.55
N LEU A 975 -38.33 5.03 8.69
CA LEU A 975 -38.14 6.47 8.98
C LEU A 975 -37.33 6.66 10.27
N GLN A 976 -36.23 7.41 10.21
CA GLN A 976 -35.40 7.69 11.39
C GLN A 976 -35.99 8.86 12.17
N ARG A 977 -36.00 8.76 13.50
CA ARG A 977 -36.43 9.86 14.38
C ARG A 977 -35.26 10.77 14.76
N PRO A 978 -35.49 12.08 14.97
CA PRO A 978 -34.44 13.01 15.40
C PRO A 978 -33.72 12.59 16.70
N ASP A 979 -34.43 11.88 17.59
CA ASP A 979 -33.92 11.43 18.88
C ASP A 979 -33.26 10.03 18.82
N GLU A 980 -33.32 9.32 17.69
CA GLU A 980 -32.69 7.99 17.51
C GLU A 980 -31.21 8.17 17.11
N SER A 981 -30.31 8.06 18.09
CA SER A 981 -28.86 8.13 17.87
C SER A 981 -28.35 7.04 16.92
N CYS A 982 -27.48 7.41 15.97
CA CYS A 982 -26.84 6.43 15.10
C CYS A 982 -25.94 5.48 15.90
N SER A 983 -26.24 4.18 15.78
CA SER A 983 -25.40 3.08 16.24
C SER A 983 -24.01 3.17 15.60
N PRO A 984 -22.92 2.98 16.36
CA PRO A 984 -21.57 3.03 15.80
C PRO A 984 -21.42 1.94 14.74
N ARG A 985 -20.85 2.30 13.58
CA ARG A 985 -20.70 1.36 12.47
C ARG A 985 -19.57 0.36 12.72
N PHE A 986 -18.44 0.85 13.20
CA PHE A 986 -17.24 0.06 13.42
C PHE A 986 -17.14 -0.35 14.90
N GLY A 987 -16.66 -1.57 15.14
CA GLY A 987 -16.27 -2.00 16.48
C GLY A 987 -15.17 -1.09 17.03
N ARG A 988 -15.22 -0.77 18.32
CA ARG A 988 -14.15 -0.01 18.99
C ARG A 988 -12.93 -0.91 19.17
N ASP A 989 -11.74 -0.34 18.99
CA ASP A 989 -10.47 -1.01 19.29
C ASP A 989 -10.43 -1.46 20.77
N PRO A 990 -9.83 -2.64 21.11
CA PRO A 990 -9.70 -3.09 22.50
C PRO A 990 -9.01 -2.10 23.45
N TYR A 991 -8.17 -1.20 22.93
CA TYR A 991 -7.45 -0.16 23.66
C TYR A 991 -8.13 1.22 23.60
N TYR A 992 -9.41 1.28 23.22
CA TYR A 992 -10.17 2.52 23.07
C TYR A 992 -10.69 3.05 24.42
N ASP A 993 -10.06 4.11 24.93
CA ASP A 993 -10.45 4.73 26.18
C ASP A 993 -11.73 5.57 26.04
N SER A 994 -12.85 4.95 26.39
CA SER A 994 -14.18 5.58 26.38
C SER A 994 -14.34 6.67 27.45
N SER A 995 -13.46 6.77 28.46
CA SER A 995 -13.51 7.84 29.46
C SER A 995 -13.09 9.19 28.88
N ARG A 996 -12.21 9.18 27.87
CA ARG A 996 -11.77 10.40 27.15
C ARG A 996 -12.91 11.08 26.40
N ILE A 997 -13.95 10.34 26.00
CA ILE A 997 -15.16 10.93 25.42
C ILE A 997 -15.89 11.80 26.46
N ALA A 998 -15.98 11.33 27.71
CA ALA A 998 -16.64 12.07 28.79
C ALA A 998 -15.85 13.29 29.29
N SER A 999 -14.52 13.32 29.06
CA SER A 999 -13.67 14.47 29.37
C SER A 999 -13.60 15.52 28.26
N VAL A 1000 -14.02 15.21 27.02
CA VAL A 1000 -14.27 16.22 26.00
C VAL A 1000 -15.46 17.06 26.46
N PRO A 1001 -15.28 18.38 26.72
CA PRO A 1001 -16.41 19.23 27.07
C PRO A 1001 -17.35 19.24 25.87
N VAL A 1002 -18.60 18.82 26.07
CA VAL A 1002 -19.62 18.77 25.03
C VAL A 1002 -19.91 20.19 24.56
N ARG A 1003 -19.12 20.65 23.57
CA ARG A 1003 -19.45 21.70 22.64
C ARG A 1003 -20.61 21.17 21.80
N THR A 1004 -21.79 21.15 22.42
CA THR A 1004 -23.01 21.37 21.67
C THR A 1004 -22.74 22.55 20.73
N PRO A 1005 -23.19 22.50 19.48
CA PRO A 1005 -23.39 23.74 18.74
C PRO A 1005 -24.51 24.48 19.48
N SER A 1006 -24.13 25.18 20.56
CA SER A 1006 -24.81 26.41 20.91
C SER A 1006 -24.83 27.19 19.61
N VAL A 1007 -26.01 27.31 19.01
CA VAL A 1007 -26.30 28.41 18.13
C VAL A 1007 -26.11 29.63 19.03
N ARG A 1008 -24.85 30.11 19.09
CA ARG A 1008 -24.49 31.39 19.68
C ARG A 1008 -25.36 32.34 18.89
N SER A 1009 -26.50 32.73 19.47
CA SER A 1009 -27.47 33.58 18.81
C SER A 1009 -26.70 34.84 18.46
N ALA A 1010 -26.33 34.97 17.18
CA ALA A 1010 -25.43 36.03 16.76
C ALA A 1010 -25.98 37.33 17.31
N PRO A 1011 -25.17 38.17 17.99
CA PRO A 1011 -25.66 39.43 18.55
C PRO A 1011 -26.44 40.11 17.44
N ARG A 1012 -27.67 40.56 17.75
CA ARG A 1012 -28.70 40.84 16.74
C ARG A 1012 -28.47 42.20 16.05
N VAL A 1013 -27.27 42.33 15.49
CA VAL A 1013 -26.69 43.48 14.81
C VAL A 1013 -27.45 43.69 13.52
N VAL A 1014 -28.37 44.67 13.55
CA VAL A 1014 -29.10 45.11 12.37
C VAL A 1014 -28.22 46.11 11.62
N HIS A 1015 -27.30 45.60 10.81
CA HIS A 1015 -26.40 46.40 9.98
C HIS A 1015 -26.32 45.83 8.55
N PRO A 1016 -26.39 46.64 7.48
CA PRO A 1016 -26.43 46.14 6.09
C PRO A 1016 -25.22 45.29 5.67
N ALA A 1017 -24.04 45.54 6.24
CA ALA A 1017 -22.81 44.81 5.96
C ALA A 1017 -22.54 43.67 6.96
N PHE A 1018 -23.45 43.39 7.90
CA PHE A 1018 -23.32 42.25 8.81
C PHE A 1018 -23.81 40.96 8.14
N ARG A 1019 -22.93 39.95 8.05
CA ARG A 1019 -23.25 38.62 7.53
C ARG A 1019 -22.84 37.54 8.54
N ASN A 1020 -23.72 36.59 8.78
CA ASN A 1020 -23.45 35.45 9.66
C ASN A 1020 -22.63 34.37 8.92
N VAL A 1021 -21.34 34.64 8.73
CA VAL A 1021 -20.41 33.82 7.93
C VAL A 1021 -19.09 33.57 8.67
N SER A 1022 -18.40 32.47 8.33
CA SER A 1022 -17.07 32.15 8.84
C SER A 1022 -15.99 33.12 8.31
N ARG A 1023 -14.76 33.01 8.83
CA ARG A 1023 -13.61 33.76 8.31
C ARG A 1023 -13.36 33.47 6.82
N SER A 1024 -13.23 32.20 6.43
CA SER A 1024 -12.96 31.79 5.05
C SER A 1024 -14.12 32.10 4.10
N GLN A 1025 -15.36 32.06 4.58
CA GLN A 1025 -16.53 32.50 3.82
C GLN A 1025 -16.53 34.03 3.60
N ALA A 1026 -16.18 34.83 4.62
CA ALA A 1026 -16.06 36.28 4.45
C ALA A 1026 -14.92 36.67 3.50
N GLU A 1027 -13.76 36.02 3.60
CA GLU A 1027 -12.64 36.20 2.66
C GLU A 1027 -13.06 35.82 1.23
N THR A 1028 -13.77 34.70 1.05
CA THR A 1028 -14.28 34.27 -0.27
C THR A 1028 -15.29 35.27 -0.84
N LEU A 1029 -16.24 35.76 -0.03
CA LEU A 1029 -17.19 36.80 -0.43
C LEU A 1029 -16.53 38.16 -0.76
N LEU A 1030 -15.33 38.41 -0.21
CA LEU A 1030 -14.55 39.62 -0.47
C LEU A 1030 -13.51 39.46 -1.60
N LYS A 1031 -13.35 38.27 -2.21
CA LYS A 1031 -12.46 38.10 -3.37
C LYS A 1031 -12.88 38.95 -4.56
N ASP A 1032 -14.19 39.03 -4.82
CA ASP A 1032 -14.78 39.77 -5.94
C ASP A 1032 -15.23 41.20 -5.55
N ALA A 1033 -15.07 41.56 -4.27
CA ALA A 1033 -15.46 42.85 -3.70
C ALA A 1033 -14.46 43.98 -4.04
N VAL A 1034 -14.85 45.23 -3.85
CA VAL A 1034 -14.00 46.40 -4.14
C VAL A 1034 -12.97 46.61 -3.01
N LEU A 1035 -11.78 47.14 -3.33
CA LEU A 1035 -10.80 47.58 -2.33
C LEU A 1035 -11.42 48.58 -1.34
N GLY A 1036 -11.29 48.32 -0.05
CA GLY A 1036 -11.96 49.08 1.02
C GLY A 1036 -13.30 48.49 1.47
N GLU A 1037 -13.92 47.58 0.70
CA GLU A 1037 -15.20 46.96 1.07
C GLU A 1037 -15.04 46.05 2.31
N ALA A 1038 -16.02 46.13 3.20
CA ALA A 1038 -15.98 45.56 4.54
C ALA A 1038 -17.25 44.74 4.86
N ILE A 1039 -17.05 43.57 5.47
CA ILE A 1039 -18.11 42.70 6.00
C ILE A 1039 -17.91 42.53 7.51
N PHE A 1040 -18.93 42.84 8.29
CA PHE A 1040 -18.98 42.50 9.70
C PHE A 1040 -19.48 41.06 9.86
N ARG A 1041 -18.82 40.26 10.71
CA ARG A 1041 -19.21 38.87 11.02
C ARG A 1041 -19.03 38.58 12.51
N PRO A 1042 -19.65 37.52 13.06
CA PRO A 1042 -19.37 37.10 14.43
C PRO A 1042 -17.87 36.91 14.70
N SER A 1043 -17.41 37.35 15.88
CA SER A 1043 -16.06 37.01 16.34
C SER A 1043 -16.04 35.58 16.89
N SER A 1044 -14.90 34.89 16.75
CA SER A 1044 -14.72 33.55 17.34
C SER A 1044 -14.56 33.61 18.86
N ARG A 1045 -14.12 34.74 19.40
CA ARG A 1045 -13.85 34.98 20.83
C ARG A 1045 -15.09 34.76 21.70
N ASP A 1046 -15.99 35.74 21.73
CA ASP A 1046 -17.20 35.73 22.55
C ASP A 1046 -18.38 36.40 21.83
N GLY A 1047 -19.55 36.46 22.50
CA GLY A 1047 -20.77 37.06 21.94
C GLY A 1047 -20.86 38.59 22.03
N ALA A 1048 -19.87 39.26 22.63
CA ALA A 1048 -19.76 40.71 22.72
C ALA A 1048 -18.79 41.31 21.68
N HIS A 1049 -18.05 40.46 20.93
CA HIS A 1049 -17.16 40.91 19.86
C HIS A 1049 -17.70 40.57 18.46
N VAL A 1050 -17.48 41.49 17.53
CA VAL A 1050 -17.76 41.36 16.09
C VAL A 1050 -16.47 41.58 15.35
N THR A 1051 -16.13 40.75 14.37
CA THR A 1051 -14.94 40.97 13.54
C THR A 1051 -15.35 41.65 12.24
N CYS A 1052 -14.81 42.84 11.98
CA CYS A 1052 -14.83 43.43 10.65
C CYS A 1052 -13.74 42.79 9.78
N THR A 1053 -14.10 42.22 8.64
CA THR A 1053 -13.15 41.75 7.63
C THR A 1053 -13.24 42.66 6.41
N TRP A 1054 -12.13 43.21 5.92
CA TRP A 1054 -12.15 44.13 4.77
C TRP A 1054 -10.96 43.94 3.82
N LYS A 1055 -11.14 44.32 2.55
CA LYS A 1055 -10.21 44.03 1.45
C LYS A 1055 -9.13 45.11 1.28
N LEU A 1056 -7.86 44.70 1.37
CA LEU A 1056 -6.68 45.56 1.26
C LEU A 1056 -6.00 45.54 -0.11
N ASP A 1057 -5.92 44.37 -0.76
CA ASP A 1057 -5.25 44.23 -2.07
C ASP A 1057 -5.81 43.11 -2.95
N ASP A 1058 -5.69 43.31 -4.26
CA ASP A 1058 -6.13 42.43 -5.36
C ASP A 1058 -4.95 41.63 -5.95
N GLY A 1059 -3.88 41.45 -5.16
CA GLY A 1059 -2.68 40.73 -5.59
C GLY A 1059 -2.91 39.23 -5.81
N PRO A 1060 -1.88 38.49 -6.31
CA PRO A 1060 -1.98 37.04 -6.55
C PRO A 1060 -2.31 36.24 -5.30
N THR A 1061 -2.07 36.80 -4.10
CA THR A 1061 -2.84 36.45 -2.90
C THR A 1061 -3.64 37.68 -2.46
N ALA A 1062 -4.97 37.58 -2.49
CA ALA A 1062 -5.85 38.68 -2.08
C ALA A 1062 -5.67 38.95 -0.58
N LEU A 1063 -5.39 40.21 -0.22
CA LEU A 1063 -5.01 40.58 1.14
C LEU A 1063 -6.21 41.13 1.90
N PHE A 1064 -6.48 40.58 3.08
CA PHE A 1064 -7.61 40.97 3.95
C PHE A 1064 -7.12 41.37 5.34
N GLN A 1065 -7.75 42.38 5.95
CA GLN A 1065 -7.57 42.68 7.37
C GLN A 1065 -8.76 42.15 8.17
N HIS A 1066 -8.50 41.68 9.40
CA HIS A 1066 -9.54 41.33 10.37
C HIS A 1066 -9.38 42.20 11.62
N ILE A 1067 -10.30 43.14 11.81
CA ILE A 1067 -10.34 44.03 12.97
C ILE A 1067 -11.38 43.49 13.95
N ASP A 1068 -10.97 43.17 15.18
CA ASP A 1068 -11.88 42.72 16.23
C ASP A 1068 -12.46 43.93 16.98
N LEU A 1069 -13.79 44.04 16.98
CA LEU A 1069 -14.56 45.15 17.54
C LEU A 1069 -15.24 44.67 18.83
N GLN A 1070 -15.08 45.40 19.93
CA GLN A 1070 -15.87 45.16 21.13
C GLN A 1070 -17.17 45.98 21.06
N LEU A 1071 -18.33 45.31 21.10
CA LEU A 1071 -19.63 45.94 21.27
C LEU A 1071 -19.95 46.12 22.75
N ARG A 1072 -20.53 47.27 23.09
CA ARG A 1072 -21.14 47.59 24.38
C ARG A 1072 -22.44 48.35 24.13
N ASP A 1073 -23.28 48.48 25.15
CA ASP A 1073 -24.69 48.88 25.00
C ASP A 1073 -24.94 50.19 24.23
N ASN A 1074 -23.97 51.12 24.18
CA ASN A 1074 -23.99 52.32 23.34
C ASN A 1074 -22.58 52.73 22.80
N GLU A 1075 -21.63 51.80 22.66
CA GLU A 1075 -20.31 52.12 22.05
C GLU A 1075 -19.69 50.91 21.31
N VAL A 1076 -18.96 51.18 20.23
CA VAL A 1076 -18.09 50.22 19.54
C VAL A 1076 -16.64 50.61 19.79
N ARG A 1077 -15.78 49.66 20.17
CA ARG A 1077 -14.37 49.94 20.49
C ARG A 1077 -13.40 49.15 19.62
N VAL A 1078 -12.38 49.85 19.11
CA VAL A 1078 -11.27 49.28 18.33
C VAL A 1078 -9.96 49.54 19.09
N GLY A 1079 -9.56 48.58 19.92
CA GLY A 1079 -8.42 48.73 20.83
C GLY A 1079 -8.64 49.88 21.83
N SER A 1080 -7.93 50.99 21.66
CA SER A 1080 -8.07 52.21 22.46
C SER A 1080 -9.01 53.27 21.86
N LEU A 1081 -9.49 53.08 20.62
CA LEU A 1081 -10.37 54.01 19.93
C LEU A 1081 -11.85 53.66 20.19
N HIS A 1082 -12.69 54.68 20.26
CA HIS A 1082 -14.13 54.59 20.52
C HIS A 1082 -14.92 55.17 19.33
N TYR A 1083 -16.06 54.55 19.03
CA TYR A 1083 -16.98 54.89 17.95
C TYR A 1083 -18.43 54.72 18.45
N GLU A 1084 -19.37 55.47 17.90
CA GLU A 1084 -20.79 55.44 18.28
C GLU A 1084 -21.49 54.21 17.69
N ASP A 1085 -21.22 53.87 16.42
CA ASP A 1085 -21.79 52.71 15.72
C ASP A 1085 -20.81 52.05 14.73
N LEU A 1086 -21.30 51.06 13.97
CA LEU A 1086 -20.51 50.31 12.98
C LEU A 1086 -20.27 51.08 11.67
N ASP A 1087 -21.17 51.99 11.27
CA ASP A 1087 -20.98 52.81 10.08
C ASP A 1087 -19.90 53.88 10.33
N GLU A 1088 -19.81 54.38 11.56
CA GLU A 1088 -18.72 55.25 11.99
C GLU A 1088 -17.37 54.52 11.99
N VAL A 1089 -17.33 53.22 12.34
CA VAL A 1089 -16.10 52.42 12.19
C VAL A 1089 -15.67 52.35 10.71
N VAL A 1090 -16.60 52.17 9.76
CA VAL A 1090 -16.27 52.21 8.33
C VAL A 1090 -15.74 53.61 7.95
N ALA A 1091 -16.49 54.67 8.27
CA ALA A 1091 -16.20 56.02 7.82
C ALA A 1091 -14.98 56.68 8.48
N ARG A 1092 -14.68 56.37 9.75
CA ARG A 1092 -13.61 57.00 10.56
C ARG A 1092 -12.44 56.08 10.89
N HIS A 1093 -12.53 54.78 10.65
CA HIS A 1093 -11.40 53.86 10.81
C HIS A 1093 -10.94 53.27 9.46
N ILE A 1094 -11.86 52.65 8.71
CA ILE A 1094 -11.51 51.87 7.51
C ILE A 1094 -11.23 52.77 6.31
N GLU A 1095 -12.16 53.65 5.93
CA GLU A 1095 -12.03 54.48 4.73
C GLU A 1095 -10.77 55.38 4.73
N PRO A 1096 -10.35 56.00 5.87
CA PRO A 1096 -9.08 56.73 5.92
C PRO A 1096 -7.86 55.84 5.68
N ILE A 1097 -7.80 54.64 6.30
CA ILE A 1097 -6.71 53.68 6.07
C ILE A 1097 -6.73 53.19 4.62
N ALA A 1098 -7.91 52.89 4.06
CA ALA A 1098 -8.07 52.51 2.66
C ALA A 1098 -7.63 53.64 1.70
N SER A 1099 -7.84 54.92 2.06
CA SER A 1099 -7.30 56.06 1.31
C SER A 1099 -5.77 56.10 1.37
N TYR A 1100 -5.18 56.05 2.56
CA TYR A 1100 -3.71 56.07 2.72
C TYR A 1100 -3.01 54.88 2.03
N LEU A 1101 -3.64 53.71 1.98
CA LEU A 1101 -3.13 52.55 1.23
C LEU A 1101 -3.29 52.71 -0.29
N ARG A 1102 -4.36 53.34 -0.78
CA ARG A 1102 -4.48 53.76 -2.19
C ARG A 1102 -3.40 54.76 -2.57
N ASP A 1103 -3.13 55.75 -1.71
CA ASP A 1103 -2.06 56.75 -1.92
C ASP A 1103 -0.67 56.09 -1.99
N VAL A 1104 -0.40 55.11 -1.13
CA VAL A 1104 0.85 54.32 -1.17
C VAL A 1104 0.99 53.56 -2.49
N LYS A 1105 -0.06 52.82 -2.92
CA LYS A 1105 -0.07 52.09 -4.20
C LYS A 1105 0.07 53.01 -5.42
N ALA A 1106 -0.48 54.23 -5.35
CA ALA A 1106 -0.36 55.23 -6.40
C ALA A 1106 1.06 55.83 -6.52
N THR A 1107 1.95 55.62 -5.54
CA THR A 1107 3.34 56.11 -5.66
C THR A 1107 4.14 55.29 -6.69
N PRO A 1108 4.96 55.93 -7.55
CA PRO A 1108 5.87 55.23 -8.49
C PRO A 1108 7.09 54.58 -7.80
N LYS A 1109 6.93 54.22 -6.52
CA LYS A 1109 7.86 53.51 -5.66
C LYS A 1109 7.16 52.38 -4.89
N TYR A 1110 5.86 52.15 -5.10
CA TYR A 1110 5.22 50.90 -4.73
C TYR A 1110 5.79 49.74 -5.57
N HIS A 1111 5.92 48.56 -4.97
CA HIS A 1111 6.42 47.35 -5.64
C HIS A 1111 5.67 46.10 -5.14
N ILE A 1112 5.58 45.08 -5.99
CA ILE A 1112 4.93 43.79 -5.71
C ILE A 1112 5.92 42.68 -6.05
N GLY A 1113 6.12 41.73 -5.13
CA GLY A 1113 7.12 40.67 -5.26
C GLY A 1113 8.43 40.96 -4.51
N ASP A 1114 9.55 40.35 -4.93
CA ASP A 1114 10.82 40.48 -4.22
C ASP A 1114 11.37 41.91 -4.23
N THR A 1115 11.69 42.40 -3.03
CA THR A 1115 12.26 43.72 -2.76
C THR A 1115 13.77 43.76 -2.95
N ALA A 1116 14.48 42.66 -2.69
CA ALA A 1116 15.94 42.64 -2.75
C ALA A 1116 16.44 42.83 -4.19
N SER A 1117 15.87 42.07 -5.14
CA SER A 1117 16.19 42.17 -6.56
C SER A 1117 15.78 43.52 -7.17
N HIS A 1118 14.58 44.02 -6.82
CA HIS A 1118 14.08 45.31 -7.32
C HIS A 1118 14.95 46.49 -6.87
N LEU A 1119 15.37 46.52 -5.60
CA LEU A 1119 16.25 47.56 -5.08
C LEU A 1119 17.64 47.52 -5.73
N LEU A 1120 18.18 46.33 -5.98
CA LEU A 1120 19.46 46.15 -6.64
C LEU A 1120 19.43 46.64 -8.09
N GLU A 1121 18.33 46.41 -8.81
CA GLU A 1121 18.13 46.94 -10.17
C GLU A 1121 17.95 48.46 -10.19
N MET A 1122 17.12 49.03 -9.30
CA MET A 1122 17.03 50.49 -9.12
C MET A 1122 18.41 51.13 -8.83
N ARG A 1123 19.28 50.44 -8.07
CA ARG A 1123 20.63 50.90 -7.75
C ARG A 1123 21.59 50.81 -8.94
N ARG A 1124 21.48 49.81 -9.82
CA ARG A 1124 22.24 49.75 -11.08
C ARG A 1124 21.92 50.94 -11.99
N GLN A 1125 20.63 51.30 -12.09
CA GLN A 1125 20.17 52.37 -12.96
C GLN A 1125 20.54 53.78 -12.44
N ASN A 1126 20.64 53.97 -11.12
CA ASN A 1126 20.93 55.26 -10.49
C ASN A 1126 21.87 55.10 -9.26
N PRO A 1127 23.17 54.84 -9.45
CA PRO A 1127 24.09 54.52 -8.34
C PRO A 1127 24.28 55.66 -7.32
N ASP A 1128 24.11 56.91 -7.73
CA ASP A 1128 24.25 58.09 -6.86
C ASP A 1128 23.03 58.36 -5.97
N ARG A 1129 21.96 57.56 -6.07
CA ARG A 1129 20.71 57.71 -5.31
C ARG A 1129 20.43 56.48 -4.46
N ILE A 1130 19.84 56.70 -3.29
CA ILE A 1130 19.39 55.59 -2.43
C ILE A 1130 18.22 54.89 -3.13
N ALA A 1131 18.37 53.61 -3.44
CA ALA A 1131 17.25 52.78 -3.86
C ALA A 1131 16.32 52.56 -2.66
N TYR A 1132 15.02 52.82 -2.85
CA TYR A 1132 13.97 52.53 -1.87
C TYR A 1132 12.64 52.21 -2.58
N CYS A 1133 11.81 51.38 -1.96
CA CYS A 1133 10.45 51.03 -2.39
C CYS A 1133 9.51 50.85 -1.19
N LEU A 1134 8.21 50.86 -1.46
CA LEU A 1134 7.11 50.64 -0.51
C LEU A 1134 6.37 49.35 -0.88
N VAL A 1135 6.06 48.50 0.09
CA VAL A 1135 5.34 47.22 -0.11
C VAL A 1135 4.35 47.01 1.05
N LEU A 1136 3.23 46.31 0.82
CA LEU A 1136 2.31 45.95 1.91
C LEU A 1136 2.89 44.82 2.79
N ASP A 1137 2.73 44.94 4.10
CA ASP A 1137 3.14 43.90 5.05
C ASP A 1137 2.14 42.74 5.03
N HIS A 1138 2.47 41.68 4.29
CA HIS A 1138 1.63 40.47 4.21
C HIS A 1138 1.59 39.70 5.54
N ARG A 1139 2.52 39.93 6.48
CA ARG A 1139 2.50 39.34 7.83
C ARG A 1139 1.68 40.17 8.82
N ARG A 1140 1.46 41.45 8.55
CA ARG A 1140 0.61 42.36 9.33
C ARG A 1140 -0.28 43.18 8.38
N PRO A 1141 -1.37 42.58 7.86
CA PRO A 1141 -2.23 43.24 6.88
C PRO A 1141 -2.68 44.64 7.36
N GLY A 1142 -2.56 45.63 6.48
CA GLY A 1142 -2.83 47.05 6.76
C GLY A 1142 -1.61 47.89 7.13
N HIS A 1143 -0.44 47.28 7.40
CA HIS A 1143 0.83 48.00 7.57
C HIS A 1143 1.62 48.06 6.25
N VAL A 1144 2.53 49.02 6.15
CA VAL A 1144 3.41 49.21 4.98
C VAL A 1144 4.87 49.00 5.41
N ILE A 1145 5.69 48.45 4.53
CA ILE A 1145 7.14 48.31 4.71
C ILE A 1145 7.84 49.27 3.75
N LEU A 1146 8.76 50.07 4.28
CA LEU A 1146 9.71 50.87 3.54
C LEU A 1146 11.04 50.12 3.46
N SER A 1147 11.30 49.49 2.31
CA SER A 1147 12.55 48.78 2.02
C SER A 1147 13.55 49.71 1.32
N PHE A 1148 14.80 49.76 1.77
CA PHE A 1148 15.84 50.62 1.17
C PHE A 1148 17.27 50.07 1.31
N GLN A 1149 18.16 50.49 0.40
CA GLN A 1149 19.51 49.91 0.27
C GLN A 1149 20.60 50.98 0.13
N PRO A 1150 21.09 51.58 1.24
CA PRO A 1150 22.10 52.65 1.19
C PRO A 1150 23.50 52.09 0.89
N GLY A 1151 23.88 50.97 1.50
CA GLY A 1151 25.24 50.40 1.47
C GLY A 1151 25.31 48.95 0.99
N GLY A 1152 24.48 48.57 0.02
CA GLY A 1152 24.41 47.19 -0.51
C GLY A 1152 23.60 46.21 0.35
N ARG A 1153 23.52 46.40 1.67
CA ARG A 1153 22.56 45.70 2.55
C ARG A 1153 21.17 46.34 2.44
N GLU A 1154 20.13 45.50 2.37
CA GLU A 1154 18.73 45.93 2.50
C GLU A 1154 18.37 46.20 3.97
N TYR A 1155 17.63 47.28 4.20
CA TYR A 1155 16.97 47.62 5.46
C TYR A 1155 15.47 47.69 5.21
N ARG A 1156 14.66 47.13 6.12
CA ARG A 1156 13.19 47.14 6.05
C ARG A 1156 12.64 47.82 7.30
N GLU A 1157 11.97 48.96 7.14
CA GLU A 1157 11.34 49.68 8.25
C GLU A 1157 9.81 49.64 8.15
N PRO A 1158 9.09 49.31 9.24
CA PRO A 1158 7.64 49.37 9.24
C PRO A 1158 7.16 50.84 9.29
N VAL A 1159 6.17 51.12 8.46
CA VAL A 1159 5.34 52.33 8.48
C VAL A 1159 3.95 51.91 8.94
N ASP A 1160 3.53 52.40 10.11
CA ASP A 1160 2.20 52.10 10.65
C ASP A 1160 1.18 53.06 10.03
N VAL A 1161 0.16 52.50 9.38
CA VAL A 1161 -0.94 53.27 8.79
C VAL A 1161 -2.06 53.35 9.82
N THR A 1162 -2.41 54.56 10.25
CA THR A 1162 -3.50 54.81 11.19
C THR A 1162 -4.59 55.63 10.50
N PRO A 1163 -5.82 55.69 11.03
CA PRO A 1163 -6.83 56.61 10.50
C PRO A 1163 -6.41 58.09 10.61
N SER A 1164 -5.39 58.39 11.44
CA SER A 1164 -4.80 59.71 11.60
C SER A 1164 -3.63 60.01 10.65
N GLY A 1165 -3.24 59.08 9.78
CA GLY A 1165 -2.09 59.19 8.88
C GLY A 1165 -0.99 58.17 9.17
N PHE A 1166 0.14 58.34 8.50
CA PHE A 1166 1.30 57.45 8.58
C PHE A 1166 2.17 57.76 9.79
N ILE A 1167 2.73 56.72 10.43
CA ILE A 1167 3.72 56.86 11.49
C ILE A 1167 5.00 56.10 11.10
N LEU A 1168 6.13 56.80 11.11
CA LEU A 1168 7.46 56.23 10.87
C LEU A 1168 8.41 56.74 11.95
N ARG A 1169 9.13 55.82 12.62
CA ARG A 1169 10.05 56.11 13.74
C ARG A 1169 9.40 56.99 14.84
N GLY A 1170 8.11 56.77 15.12
CA GLY A 1170 7.34 57.53 16.11
C GLY A 1170 6.90 58.95 15.68
N LYS A 1171 7.26 59.40 14.48
CA LYS A 1171 6.81 60.68 13.90
C LYS A 1171 5.63 60.44 12.97
N ARG A 1172 4.59 61.28 13.09
CA ARG A 1172 3.37 61.23 12.28
C ARG A 1172 3.47 62.14 11.03
N PHE A 1173 2.84 61.71 9.94
CA PHE A 1173 2.75 62.39 8.66
C PHE A 1173 1.34 62.23 8.07
N ASP A 1174 0.71 63.33 7.66
CA ASP A 1174 -0.66 63.29 7.12
C ASP A 1174 -0.70 62.96 5.60
N THR A 1175 0.45 62.89 4.92
CA THR A 1175 0.56 62.39 3.53
C THR A 1175 1.81 61.52 3.33
N ILE A 1176 1.75 60.60 2.37
CA ILE A 1176 2.87 59.72 2.01
C ILE A 1176 4.06 60.51 1.42
N GLU A 1177 3.78 61.61 0.72
CA GLU A 1177 4.81 62.50 0.18
C GLU A 1177 5.62 63.18 1.29
N ALA A 1178 4.97 63.67 2.34
CA ALA A 1178 5.63 64.28 3.49
C ALA A 1178 6.53 63.28 4.23
N LEU A 1179 6.08 62.02 4.37
CA LEU A 1179 6.88 60.92 4.91
C LEU A 1179 8.10 60.65 4.02
N ILE A 1180 7.92 60.53 2.70
CA ILE A 1180 9.02 60.26 1.75
C ILE A 1180 10.05 61.41 1.74
N VAL A 1181 9.61 62.67 1.78
CA VAL A 1181 10.51 63.84 1.82
C VAL A 1181 11.31 63.86 3.13
N TRP A 1182 10.67 63.60 4.27
CA TRP A 1182 11.37 63.52 5.55
C TRP A 1182 12.32 62.33 5.62
N PHE A 1183 11.91 61.15 5.15
CA PHE A 1183 12.77 59.96 5.06
C PHE A 1183 14.02 60.22 4.22
N LYS A 1184 13.91 60.83 3.04
CA LYS A 1184 15.06 61.20 2.19
C LYS A 1184 16.08 62.10 2.90
N GLN A 1185 15.63 62.91 3.86
CA GLN A 1185 16.51 63.76 4.68
C GLN A 1185 17.09 63.03 5.91
N ASN A 1186 16.42 61.98 6.41
CA ASN A 1186 16.69 61.34 7.71
C ASN A 1186 17.03 59.83 7.62
N TYR A 1187 17.26 59.30 6.42
CA TYR A 1187 17.56 57.87 6.22
C TYR A 1187 18.84 57.40 6.94
N ARG A 1188 19.78 58.32 7.22
CA ARG A 1188 21.04 58.03 7.95
C ARG A 1188 20.95 58.17 9.47
N SER A 1189 19.85 58.67 10.03
CA SER A 1189 19.72 58.86 11.49
C SER A 1189 19.18 57.60 12.18
N GLN A 1190 20.04 56.57 12.22
CA GLN A 1190 20.01 55.43 13.14
C GLN A 1190 21.45 54.99 13.42
#